data_AF-A0A812WKT7-F1
#
_entry.id   AF-A0A812WKT7-F1
#
_cell.length_a   1.000
_cell.length_b   1.000
_cell.length_c   1.000
_cell.angle_alpha   90.00
_cell.angle_beta   90.00
_cell.angle_gamma   90.00
#
_symmetry.space_group_name_H-M   'P 1'
#
loop_
_entity.id
_entity.type
_entity.pdbx_description
1 polymer ?
#
loop_
_entity_poly.entity_id
_entity_poly.type
_entity_poly.pdbx_seq_one_letter_code
_entity_poly.pdbx_strand_id
1 'polypeptide(L)'
;MESDAMDNVGVASTLVGAMVFLMCLTYLTNHSDKDIRRYSYEVISQTIAIFCAVMIFQYMNDVTVKVVQMFGLQRFHFLVQMCQMLVWYAALEFHLYYMSFQGAIVLAKHKLKEVPGMKPSSERVSVWTALSSLVNPEHVMLQQLHPLDHIEDLQSQMTCWKVLLSHVAGFASINAFGTLQQMETFSKSWQMSVWIVGLAALSLLLLQWHFDAQRRKVADNWKTFSSLYDDRMEELYHECYIMWHEEAEEPEDNVLALTLSFLTVQTVRFWISGHMPDVEGLDGWAVQTTRSISDIETLLMAGALFCASTVALDLYAGLHVGQDADEEEPRVYQVALASSNQAFAWCMYFGCKWLVATELFVDGPEEKMVLHLILAALVTFIAVVAIWVLDKLADLEATGEDLDHAIIQVIGGNSILVGFAWEQCFDRAIEVIAAQGTFFRVPPLAVKLALAAACICVIIPAWRRWILPMVLREGWKFGFVIDGSDAKWGKVFKSKRWHWLMHRIGIQVIGFKKPSMLSKQKRDKNHGMAFQKRRKERGMFKILQKEKVLSISDGWPDSSPEKENGLKFVNSGGAGLQQPLLQDSELCNLDRSVSILHRQILHFAEAEASKTQLGPEMAQLSERQPGLRELLKLGGSYSLTHLLR
;
A
#
# COMPACT_ATOMS: atom_id res chain seq x y z
N MET A 1 -46.07 9.61 -0.01
CA MET A 1 -46.12 9.23 -1.44
C MET A 1 -44.87 9.69 -2.19
N GLU A 2 -44.54 10.99 -2.28
CA GLU A 2 -43.27 11.42 -2.89
C GLU A 2 -42.03 11.03 -2.08
N SER A 3 -42.06 11.12 -0.74
CA SER A 3 -40.93 10.65 0.09
C SER A 3 -40.73 9.14 -0.02
N ASP A 4 -41.81 8.36 0.07
CA ASP A 4 -41.74 6.89 -0.05
C ASP A 4 -41.20 6.46 -1.41
N ALA A 5 -41.53 7.18 -2.49
CA ALA A 5 -40.99 6.93 -3.82
C ALA A 5 -39.48 7.22 -3.88
N MET A 6 -39.03 8.34 -3.29
CA MET A 6 -37.61 8.70 -3.21
C MET A 6 -36.80 7.69 -2.39
N ASP A 7 -37.36 7.21 -1.27
CA ASP A 7 -36.72 6.19 -0.43
C ASP A 7 -36.58 4.86 -1.18
N ASN A 8 -37.63 4.45 -1.89
CA ASN A 8 -37.60 3.24 -2.74
C ASN A 8 -36.57 3.37 -3.88
N VAL A 9 -36.44 4.55 -4.50
CA VAL A 9 -35.40 4.82 -5.51
C VAL A 9 -34.02 4.74 -4.89
N GLY A 10 -33.82 5.27 -3.68
CA GLY A 10 -32.57 5.16 -2.94
C GLY A 10 -32.18 3.69 -2.68
N VAL A 11 -33.10 2.88 -2.18
CA VAL A 11 -32.89 1.46 -1.92
C VAL A 11 -32.58 0.69 -3.23
N ALA A 12 -33.37 0.90 -4.28
CA ALA A 12 -33.16 0.25 -5.57
C ALA A 12 -31.80 0.64 -6.20
N SER A 13 -31.46 1.93 -6.16
CA SER A 13 -30.18 2.45 -6.67
C SER A 13 -28.99 1.90 -5.87
N THR A 14 -29.13 1.75 -4.55
CA THR A 14 -28.08 1.17 -3.70
C THR A 14 -27.83 -0.29 -4.06
N LEU A 15 -28.90 -1.06 -4.26
CA LEU A 15 -28.78 -2.48 -4.61
C LEU A 15 -28.13 -2.68 -5.99
N VAL A 16 -28.58 -1.92 -6.99
CA VAL A 16 -28.00 -1.97 -8.36
C VAL A 16 -26.56 -1.48 -8.34
N GLY A 17 -26.29 -0.35 -7.67
CA GLY A 17 -24.95 0.22 -7.54
C GLY A 17 -23.97 -0.73 -6.86
N ALA A 18 -24.39 -1.39 -5.76
CA ALA A 18 -23.56 -2.38 -5.07
C ALA A 18 -23.24 -3.58 -5.97
N MET A 19 -24.23 -4.07 -6.75
CA MET A 19 -23.99 -5.17 -7.69
C MET A 19 -23.00 -4.77 -8.79
N VAL A 20 -23.18 -3.61 -9.41
CA VAL A 20 -22.26 -3.09 -10.44
C VAL A 20 -20.87 -2.91 -9.86
N PHE A 21 -20.76 -2.29 -8.69
CA PHE A 21 -19.49 -2.08 -7.99
C PHE A 21 -18.75 -3.39 -7.72
N LEU A 22 -19.42 -4.39 -7.16
CA LEU A 22 -18.82 -5.70 -6.87
C LEU A 22 -18.36 -6.40 -8.15
N MET A 23 -19.12 -6.31 -9.23
CA MET A 23 -18.71 -6.86 -10.53
C MET A 23 -17.52 -6.12 -11.12
N CYS A 24 -17.50 -4.78 -11.07
CA CYS A 24 -16.35 -3.97 -11.50
C CYS A 24 -15.07 -4.33 -10.75
N LEU A 25 -15.13 -4.44 -9.41
CA LEU A 25 -13.99 -4.88 -8.61
C LEU A 25 -13.54 -6.29 -9.00
N THR A 26 -14.47 -7.19 -9.28
CA THR A 26 -14.15 -8.56 -9.72
C THR A 26 -13.44 -8.56 -11.07
N TYR A 27 -13.90 -7.75 -12.04
CA TYR A 27 -13.24 -7.62 -13.34
C TYR A 27 -11.84 -7.03 -13.22
N LEU A 28 -11.67 -6.00 -12.40
CA LEU A 28 -10.38 -5.33 -12.20
C LEU A 28 -9.36 -6.21 -11.48
N THR A 29 -9.76 -6.85 -10.39
CA THR A 29 -8.86 -7.74 -9.62
C THR A 29 -8.49 -9.01 -10.36
N ASN A 30 -9.30 -9.43 -11.33
CA ASN A 30 -9.04 -10.60 -12.19
C ASN A 30 -8.70 -10.22 -13.64
N HIS A 31 -8.27 -8.98 -13.88
CA HIS A 31 -7.94 -8.52 -15.23
C HIS A 31 -6.80 -9.36 -15.84
N SER A 32 -6.78 -9.48 -17.17
CA SER A 32 -5.71 -10.21 -17.87
C SER A 32 -4.37 -9.48 -17.76
N ASP A 33 -4.44 -8.15 -17.77
CA ASP A 33 -3.30 -7.27 -17.56
C ASP A 33 -2.82 -7.30 -16.10
N LYS A 34 -1.51 -7.46 -15.94
CA LYS A 34 -0.84 -7.57 -14.64
C LYS A 34 -0.81 -6.23 -13.92
N ASP A 35 -0.63 -5.13 -14.64
CA ASP A 35 -0.46 -3.81 -14.05
C ASP A 35 -1.81 -3.26 -13.58
N ILE A 36 -2.86 -3.40 -14.39
CA ILE A 36 -4.26 -3.15 -13.95
C ILE A 36 -4.59 -3.93 -12.67
N ARG A 37 -4.25 -5.21 -12.58
CA ARG A 37 -4.50 -6.00 -11.35
C ARG A 37 -3.73 -5.43 -10.16
N ARG A 38 -2.44 -5.12 -10.34
CA ARG A 38 -1.60 -4.53 -9.30
C ARG A 38 -2.21 -3.25 -8.77
N TYR A 39 -2.48 -2.28 -9.64
CA TYR A 39 -3.07 -0.99 -9.28
C TYR A 39 -4.41 -1.16 -8.59
N SER A 40 -5.23 -2.10 -9.08
CA SER A 40 -6.53 -2.40 -8.47
C SER A 40 -6.38 -2.89 -7.02
N TYR A 41 -5.47 -3.83 -6.74
CA TYR A 41 -5.24 -4.29 -5.37
C TYR A 41 -4.63 -3.21 -4.47
N GLU A 42 -3.72 -2.38 -4.99
CA GLU A 42 -3.13 -1.24 -4.28
C GLU A 42 -4.21 -0.22 -3.90
N VAL A 43 -5.05 0.20 -4.86
CA VAL A 43 -6.16 1.13 -4.63
C VAL A 43 -7.17 0.56 -3.65
N ILE A 44 -7.62 -0.70 -3.83
CA ILE A 44 -8.56 -1.35 -2.91
C ILE A 44 -7.99 -1.41 -1.49
N SER A 45 -6.72 -1.80 -1.35
CA SER A 45 -6.06 -1.90 -0.04
C SER A 45 -6.02 -0.54 0.65
N GLN A 46 -5.63 0.52 -0.06
CA GLN A 46 -5.57 1.88 0.50
C GLN A 46 -6.96 2.44 0.81
N THR A 47 -7.95 2.24 -0.07
CA THR A 47 -9.33 2.65 0.15
C THR A 47 -9.91 2.02 1.42
N ILE A 48 -9.66 0.72 1.67
CA ILE A 48 -10.12 0.05 2.90
C ILE A 48 -9.42 0.65 4.14
N ALA A 49 -8.11 0.90 4.05
CA ALA A 49 -7.36 1.48 5.16
C ALA A 49 -7.86 2.88 5.53
N ILE A 50 -8.06 3.75 4.53
CA ILE A 50 -8.60 5.11 4.69
C ILE A 50 -10.00 5.05 5.29
N PHE A 51 -10.89 4.23 4.72
CA PHE A 51 -12.25 4.04 5.23
C PHE A 51 -12.27 3.65 6.72
N CYS A 52 -11.48 2.64 7.11
CA CYS A 52 -11.40 2.21 8.50
C CYS A 52 -10.78 3.29 9.40
N ALA A 53 -9.78 4.03 8.90
CA ALA A 53 -9.10 5.07 9.66
C ALA A 53 -10.01 6.26 9.97
N VAL A 54 -10.72 6.78 8.96
CA VAL A 54 -11.69 7.86 9.13
C VAL A 54 -12.78 7.44 10.12
N MET A 55 -13.33 6.23 9.94
CA MET A 55 -14.35 5.66 10.81
C MET A 55 -13.89 5.60 12.28
N ILE A 56 -12.69 5.06 12.53
CA ILE A 56 -12.10 5.03 13.88
C ILE A 56 -11.98 6.44 14.45
N PHE A 57 -11.45 7.37 13.66
CA PHE A 57 -11.20 8.73 14.09
C PHE A 57 -12.49 9.48 14.43
N GLN A 58 -13.46 9.54 13.51
CA GLN A 58 -14.71 10.28 13.66
C GLN A 58 -15.49 9.82 14.89
N TYR A 59 -15.68 8.51 15.06
CA TYR A 59 -16.47 8.03 16.21
C TYR A 59 -15.76 8.21 17.54
N MET A 60 -14.42 8.18 17.56
CA MET A 60 -13.66 8.56 18.76
C MET A 60 -13.73 10.07 19.00
N ASN A 61 -13.72 10.90 17.95
CA ASN A 61 -13.93 12.34 18.04
C ASN A 61 -15.35 12.68 18.54
N ASP A 62 -16.39 12.00 18.08
CA ASP A 62 -17.76 12.16 18.58
C ASP A 62 -17.84 11.95 20.09
N VAL A 63 -17.13 10.93 20.60
CA VAL A 63 -17.00 10.68 22.04
C VAL A 63 -16.27 11.84 22.72
N THR A 64 -15.14 12.29 22.17
CA THR A 64 -14.40 13.43 22.70
C THR A 64 -15.28 14.69 22.77
N VAL A 65 -15.96 15.05 21.69
CA VAL A 65 -16.86 16.21 21.62
C VAL A 65 -17.97 16.10 22.66
N LYS A 66 -18.56 14.90 22.83
CA LYS A 66 -19.59 14.67 23.85
C LYS A 66 -19.05 14.83 25.27
N VAL A 67 -17.85 14.36 25.55
CA VAL A 67 -17.15 14.55 26.83
C VAL A 67 -16.90 16.04 27.07
N VAL A 68 -16.39 16.79 26.08
CA VAL A 68 -16.18 18.24 26.18
C VAL A 68 -17.49 18.97 26.47
N GLN A 69 -18.61 18.55 25.88
CA GLN A 69 -19.95 19.10 26.19
C GLN A 69 -20.37 18.80 27.62
N MET A 70 -20.21 17.56 28.09
CA MET A 70 -20.60 17.13 29.43
C MET A 70 -19.85 17.89 30.54
N PHE A 71 -18.56 18.15 30.34
CA PHE A 71 -17.73 18.87 31.31
C PHE A 71 -17.71 20.41 31.11
N GLY A 72 -18.46 20.95 30.14
CA GLY A 72 -18.51 22.38 29.89
C GLY A 72 -17.20 22.98 29.35
N LEU A 73 -16.34 22.16 28.72
CA LEU A 73 -15.00 22.55 28.23
C LEU A 73 -15.00 23.15 26.82
N GLN A 74 -16.15 23.65 26.34
CA GLN A 74 -16.33 24.14 24.96
C GLN A 74 -15.32 25.23 24.56
N ARG A 75 -14.95 26.11 25.49
CA ARG A 75 -13.93 27.15 25.26
C ARG A 75 -12.54 26.59 24.95
N PHE A 76 -12.27 25.35 25.34
CA PHE A 76 -11.01 24.66 25.13
C PHE A 76 -11.10 23.61 24.01
N HIS A 77 -12.17 23.61 23.19
CA HIS A 77 -12.38 22.62 22.14
C HIS A 77 -11.14 22.46 21.23
N PHE A 78 -10.56 23.56 20.77
CA PHE A 78 -9.31 23.55 19.99
C PHE A 78 -8.15 22.84 20.71
N LEU A 79 -7.92 23.11 22.00
CA LEU A 79 -6.85 22.45 22.76
C LEU A 79 -7.12 20.96 22.91
N VAL A 80 -8.38 20.57 23.08
CA VAL A 80 -8.76 19.16 23.15
C VAL A 80 -8.49 18.46 21.82
N GLN A 81 -8.80 19.08 20.68
CA GLN A 81 -8.49 18.53 19.36
C GLN A 81 -6.98 18.41 19.12
N MET A 82 -6.19 19.41 19.54
CA MET A 82 -4.73 19.34 19.52
C MET A 82 -4.19 18.19 20.38
N CYS A 83 -4.74 18.00 21.59
CA CYS A 83 -4.38 16.86 22.43
C CYS A 83 -4.75 15.52 21.78
N GLN A 84 -5.93 15.42 21.17
CA GLN A 84 -6.36 14.21 20.47
C GLN A 84 -5.44 13.87 19.29
N MET A 85 -5.01 14.87 18.50
CA MET A 85 -3.99 14.70 17.46
C MET A 85 -2.68 14.14 18.03
N LEU A 86 -2.17 14.72 19.11
CA LEU A 86 -0.94 14.24 19.76
C LEU A 86 -1.08 12.81 20.30
N VAL A 87 -2.24 12.43 20.82
CA VAL A 87 -2.52 11.06 21.29
C VAL A 87 -2.44 10.06 20.13
N TRP A 88 -3.05 10.38 18.98
CA TRP A 88 -3.01 9.49 17.82
C TRP A 88 -1.62 9.42 17.17
N TYR A 89 -0.92 10.55 17.10
CA TYR A 89 0.47 10.56 16.63
C TYR A 89 1.38 9.74 17.56
N ALA A 90 1.24 9.90 18.88
CA ALA A 90 1.98 9.09 19.85
C ALA A 90 1.63 7.59 19.74
N ALA A 91 0.37 7.25 19.43
CA ALA A 91 -0.04 5.86 19.21
C ALA A 91 0.60 5.26 17.95
N LEU A 92 0.72 6.04 16.87
CA LEU A 92 1.46 5.66 15.66
C LEU A 92 2.94 5.39 15.99
N GLU A 93 3.62 6.34 16.63
CA GLU A 93 5.04 6.22 17.00
C GLU A 93 5.31 5.04 17.93
N PHE A 94 4.45 4.87 18.95
CA PHE A 94 4.55 3.74 19.87
C PHE A 94 4.39 2.41 19.14
N HIS A 95 3.46 2.31 18.20
CA HIS A 95 3.25 1.09 17.42
C HIS A 95 4.46 0.76 16.55
N LEU A 96 5.01 1.75 15.85
CA LEU A 96 6.20 1.60 15.00
C LEU A 96 7.41 1.13 15.81
N TYR A 97 7.63 1.74 16.98
CA TYR A 97 8.66 1.31 17.92
C TYR A 97 8.44 -0.15 18.36
N TYR A 98 7.24 -0.48 18.82
CA TYR A 98 6.91 -1.80 19.32
C TYR A 98 7.12 -2.90 18.26
N MET A 99 6.64 -2.69 17.03
CA MET A 99 6.77 -3.68 15.96
C MET A 99 8.20 -3.83 15.46
N SER A 100 8.95 -2.73 15.34
CA SER A 100 10.36 -2.79 14.95
C SER A 100 11.19 -3.56 15.99
N PHE A 101 10.90 -3.35 17.27
CA PHE A 101 11.48 -4.12 18.36
C PHE A 101 11.15 -5.62 18.28
N GLN A 102 9.89 -5.98 17.98
CA GLN A 102 9.52 -7.38 17.74
C GLN A 102 10.26 -7.99 16.54
N GLY A 103 10.44 -7.23 15.46
CA GLY A 103 11.17 -7.66 14.26
C GLY A 103 12.63 -7.98 14.52
N ALA A 104 13.31 -7.12 15.27
CA ALA A 104 14.68 -7.37 15.70
C ALA A 104 14.81 -8.64 16.54
N ILE A 105 13.84 -8.94 17.41
CA ILE A 105 13.83 -10.16 18.22
C ILE A 105 13.64 -11.41 17.34
N VAL A 106 12.75 -11.37 16.35
CA VAL A 106 12.54 -12.49 15.42
C VAL A 106 13.82 -12.75 14.61
N LEU A 107 14.47 -11.68 14.12
CA LEU A 107 15.77 -11.74 13.44
C LEU A 107 16.85 -12.33 14.36
N ALA A 108 16.90 -11.89 15.63
CA ALA A 108 17.79 -12.44 16.65
C ALA A 108 17.59 -13.93 16.84
N LYS A 109 16.34 -14.38 17.03
CA LYS A 109 16.01 -15.80 17.20
C LYS A 109 16.40 -16.62 15.96
N HIS A 110 16.24 -16.08 14.76
CA HIS A 110 16.65 -16.75 13.53
C HIS A 110 18.18 -16.87 13.42
N LYS A 111 18.92 -15.81 13.73
CA LYS A 111 20.39 -15.83 13.78
C LYS A 111 20.94 -16.72 14.91
N LEU A 112 20.26 -16.76 16.07
CA LEU A 112 20.64 -17.54 17.25
C LEU A 112 20.30 -19.04 17.12
N LYS A 113 19.31 -19.43 16.31
CA LYS A 113 19.06 -20.85 15.95
C LYS A 113 20.25 -21.50 15.24
N GLU A 114 21.23 -20.73 14.77
CA GLU A 114 22.50 -21.25 14.22
C GLU A 114 23.54 -21.62 15.30
N VAL A 115 23.26 -21.37 16.59
CA VAL A 115 24.19 -21.60 17.71
C VAL A 115 23.75 -22.80 18.57
N PRO A 116 24.56 -23.87 18.70
CA PRO A 116 24.24 -24.99 19.57
C PRO A 116 24.25 -24.58 21.05
N GLY A 117 23.16 -24.81 21.79
CA GLY A 117 23.14 -24.77 23.27
C GLY A 117 22.22 -23.75 23.95
N MET A 118 21.64 -22.79 23.22
CA MET A 118 20.71 -21.80 23.80
C MET A 118 19.26 -22.19 23.53
N LYS A 119 18.48 -22.47 24.59
CA LYS A 119 17.03 -22.71 24.48
C LYS A 119 16.27 -21.41 24.78
N PRO A 120 15.40 -20.91 23.88
CA PRO A 120 14.52 -19.79 24.20
C PRO A 120 13.42 -20.26 25.17
N SER A 121 13.23 -19.54 26.26
CA SER A 121 12.19 -19.83 27.24
C SER A 121 10.87 -19.10 26.87
N SER A 122 9.71 -19.72 27.15
CA SER A 122 8.36 -19.32 26.69
C SER A 122 7.49 -18.66 27.78
N GLU A 123 7.68 -17.38 28.06
CA GLU A 123 6.77 -16.60 28.90
C GLU A 123 6.33 -15.34 28.15
N ARG A 124 5.31 -14.65 28.67
CA ARG A 124 4.53 -13.62 27.98
C ARG A 124 4.94 -12.25 28.53
N VAL A 125 5.38 -11.31 27.68
CA VAL A 125 5.67 -9.94 28.14
C VAL A 125 4.40 -9.13 28.27
N SER A 126 4.35 -8.38 29.38
CA SER A 126 3.31 -7.40 29.64
C SER A 126 3.58 -6.08 28.91
N VAL A 127 2.53 -5.36 28.53
CA VAL A 127 2.61 -4.01 27.94
C VAL A 127 3.43 -3.05 28.80
N TRP A 128 3.41 -3.23 30.13
CA TRP A 128 4.17 -2.43 31.09
C TRP A 128 5.69 -2.55 30.93
N THR A 129 6.19 -3.72 30.53
CA THR A 129 7.62 -3.94 30.33
C THR A 129 8.13 -3.22 29.07
N ALA A 130 7.31 -3.18 28.01
CA ALA A 130 7.60 -2.40 26.80
C ALA A 130 7.49 -0.88 27.04
N LEU A 131 6.59 -0.44 27.93
CA LEU A 131 6.55 0.96 28.39
C LEU A 131 7.78 1.32 29.22
N SER A 132 8.22 0.43 30.11
CA SER A 132 9.42 0.69 30.92
C SER A 132 10.71 0.76 30.10
N SER A 133 10.80 0.07 28.95
CA SER A 133 11.97 0.11 28.07
C SER A 133 12.18 1.47 27.39
N LEU A 134 11.11 2.22 27.18
CA LEU A 134 11.15 3.58 26.63
C LEU A 134 11.74 4.59 27.63
N VAL A 135 11.66 4.29 28.94
CA VAL A 135 12.06 5.21 30.02
C VAL A 135 13.36 4.77 30.71
N ASN A 136 13.55 3.47 30.91
CA ASN A 136 14.73 2.87 31.56
C ASN A 136 15.15 1.58 30.84
N PRO A 137 16.16 1.62 29.95
CA PRO A 137 16.59 0.47 29.15
C PRO A 137 17.21 -0.69 29.96
N GLU A 138 17.61 -0.45 31.22
CA GLU A 138 18.31 -1.44 32.07
C GLU A 138 17.42 -2.61 32.55
N HIS A 139 16.08 -2.52 32.46
CA HIS A 139 15.16 -3.51 33.06
C HIS A 139 14.60 -4.58 32.10
N VAL A 140 14.96 -4.56 30.82
CA VAL A 140 14.27 -5.38 29.79
C VAL A 140 14.96 -6.72 29.52
N MET A 141 16.14 -6.94 30.12
CA MET A 141 17.10 -7.95 29.63
C MET A 141 16.73 -9.43 29.85
N LEU A 142 15.70 -9.82 30.61
CA LEU A 142 15.52 -11.25 30.96
C LEU A 142 14.07 -11.77 31.04
N GLN A 143 13.13 -11.26 30.24
CA GLN A 143 11.81 -11.90 30.16
C GLN A 143 11.31 -12.11 28.72
N GLN A 144 11.53 -13.35 28.28
CA GLN A 144 10.77 -14.20 27.37
C GLN A 144 9.53 -13.60 26.70
N LEU A 145 9.48 -13.70 25.35
CA LEU A 145 8.48 -13.09 24.46
C LEU A 145 7.86 -14.11 23.49
N HIS A 146 6.62 -13.82 23.05
CA HIS A 146 5.82 -14.70 22.20
C HIS A 146 6.50 -14.94 20.84
N PRO A 147 6.47 -16.17 20.31
CA PRO A 147 6.96 -16.42 18.96
C PRO A 147 5.96 -15.87 17.93
N LEU A 148 6.31 -14.79 17.24
CA LEU A 148 5.93 -14.67 15.83
C LEU A 148 6.96 -15.53 15.08
N ASP A 149 6.58 -16.76 14.74
CA ASP A 149 7.52 -17.73 14.14
C ASP A 149 7.86 -17.42 12.66
N HIS A 150 7.19 -16.44 12.04
CA HIS A 150 7.37 -16.05 10.64
C HIS A 150 7.50 -14.51 10.46
N ILE A 151 8.60 -14.08 9.82
CA ILE A 151 8.88 -12.66 9.51
C ILE A 151 7.78 -12.06 8.61
N GLU A 152 7.19 -12.87 7.73
CA GLU A 152 6.14 -12.43 6.80
C GLU A 152 4.82 -12.05 7.50
N ASP A 153 4.51 -12.67 8.64
CA ASP A 153 3.33 -12.34 9.44
C ASP A 153 3.54 -11.05 10.21
N LEU A 154 4.78 -10.83 10.68
CA LEU A 154 5.16 -9.57 11.32
C LEU A 154 5.09 -8.41 10.31
N GLN A 155 5.63 -8.58 9.10
CA GLN A 155 5.59 -7.54 8.07
C GLN A 155 4.15 -7.18 7.68
N SER A 156 3.26 -8.16 7.55
CA SER A 156 1.84 -7.93 7.29
C SER A 156 1.16 -7.19 8.45
N GLN A 157 1.45 -7.55 9.70
CA GLN A 157 0.91 -6.86 10.88
C GLN A 157 1.41 -5.43 10.97
N MET A 158 2.72 -5.23 10.82
CA MET A 158 3.35 -3.92 10.87
C MET A 158 2.80 -3.00 9.78
N THR A 159 2.70 -3.50 8.53
CA THR A 159 2.13 -2.72 7.42
C THR A 159 0.67 -2.36 7.67
N CYS A 160 -0.15 -3.34 8.11
CA CYS A 160 -1.56 -3.12 8.36
C CYS A 160 -1.81 -1.98 9.35
N TRP A 161 -1.07 -1.99 10.46
CA TRP A 161 -1.28 -1.02 11.53
C TRP A 161 -0.54 0.29 11.30
N LYS A 162 0.64 0.30 10.64
CA LYS A 162 1.31 1.56 10.28
C LYS A 162 0.44 2.41 9.36
N VAL A 163 -0.13 1.79 8.31
CA VAL A 163 -1.00 2.48 7.34
C VAL A 163 -2.29 2.94 8.01
N LEU A 164 -2.92 2.09 8.84
CA LEU A 164 -4.14 2.48 9.54
C LEU A 164 -3.90 3.63 10.52
N LEU A 165 -2.87 3.55 11.37
CA LEU A 165 -2.58 4.57 12.37
C LEU A 165 -2.08 5.88 11.75
N SER A 166 -1.35 5.83 10.62
CA SER A 166 -0.94 7.05 9.90
C SER A 166 -2.15 7.79 9.35
N HIS A 167 -3.14 7.09 8.79
CA HIS A 167 -4.37 7.73 8.36
C HIS A 167 -5.19 8.28 9.54
N VAL A 168 -5.33 7.53 10.64
CA VAL A 168 -6.04 8.03 11.83
C VAL A 168 -5.38 9.29 12.39
N ALA A 169 -4.04 9.29 12.51
CA ALA A 169 -3.27 10.46 12.95
C ALA A 169 -3.37 11.62 11.96
N GLY A 170 -3.45 11.34 10.65
CA GLY A 170 -3.70 12.34 9.61
C GLY A 170 -5.08 12.99 9.73
N PHE A 171 -6.16 12.21 9.93
CA PHE A 171 -7.50 12.77 10.16
C PHE A 171 -7.60 13.53 11.49
N ALA A 172 -6.91 13.08 12.53
CA ALA A 172 -6.80 13.82 13.78
C ALA A 172 -6.07 15.16 13.59
N SER A 173 -5.03 15.18 12.75
CA SER A 173 -4.30 16.40 12.40
C SER A 173 -5.16 17.35 11.55
N ILE A 174 -5.90 16.82 10.57
CA ILE A 174 -6.91 17.56 9.81
C ILE A 174 -7.92 18.20 10.76
N ASN A 175 -8.44 17.48 11.75
CA ASN A 175 -9.43 18.02 12.67
C ASN A 175 -8.84 19.12 13.57
N ALA A 176 -7.65 18.90 14.11
CA ALA A 176 -6.99 19.88 14.98
C ALA A 176 -6.68 21.20 14.26
N PHE A 177 -6.07 21.14 13.07
CA PHE A 177 -5.75 22.33 12.28
C PHE A 177 -6.96 22.88 11.52
N GLY A 178 -7.95 22.06 11.16
CA GLY A 178 -9.22 22.49 10.59
C GLY A 178 -10.08 23.27 11.59
N THR A 179 -10.11 22.81 12.85
CA THR A 179 -10.70 23.58 13.96
C THR A 179 -10.01 24.94 14.11
N LEU A 180 -8.69 24.99 13.93
CA LEU A 180 -7.94 26.24 13.93
C LEU A 180 -8.28 27.13 12.72
N GLN A 181 -8.40 26.58 11.51
CA GLN A 181 -8.84 27.31 10.30
C GLN A 181 -10.22 27.94 10.47
N GLN A 182 -11.12 27.32 11.24
CA GLN A 182 -12.47 27.84 11.47
C GLN A 182 -12.60 28.88 12.56
N MET A 183 -11.58 29.06 13.41
CA MET A 183 -11.62 30.11 14.41
C MET A 183 -11.87 31.46 13.74
N GLU A 184 -12.66 32.32 14.39
CA GLU A 184 -13.18 33.58 13.81
C GLU A 184 -12.09 34.46 13.17
N THR A 185 -10.86 34.43 13.70
CA THR A 185 -9.73 35.18 13.13
C THR A 185 -9.30 34.66 11.75
N PHE A 186 -9.32 33.34 11.55
CA PHE A 186 -8.78 32.66 10.36
C PHE A 186 -9.84 32.36 9.31
N SER A 187 -11.12 32.24 9.70
CA SER A 187 -12.26 32.08 8.80
C SER A 187 -12.79 33.40 8.22
N LYS A 188 -12.19 34.55 8.56
CA LYS A 188 -12.55 35.88 8.01
C LYS A 188 -12.20 36.06 6.55
N SER A 189 -11.10 35.47 6.10
CA SER A 189 -10.67 35.54 4.71
C SER A 189 -9.80 34.35 4.32
N TRP A 190 -9.84 33.96 3.04
CA TRP A 190 -9.05 32.83 2.56
C TRP A 190 -7.54 33.04 2.74
N GLN A 191 -7.06 34.29 2.70
CA GLN A 191 -5.64 34.60 2.95
C GLN A 191 -5.22 34.25 4.39
N MET A 192 -6.13 34.44 5.36
CA MET A 192 -5.86 34.06 6.75
C MET A 192 -5.86 32.54 6.93
N SER A 193 -6.68 31.82 6.16
CA SER A 193 -6.70 30.36 6.12
C SER A 193 -5.38 29.77 5.58
N VAL A 194 -4.72 30.42 4.59
CA VAL A 194 -3.39 29.99 4.07
C VAL A 194 -2.33 29.95 5.17
N TRP A 195 -2.34 30.90 6.11
CA TRP A 195 -1.38 30.91 7.22
C TRP A 195 -1.46 29.67 8.09
N ILE A 196 -2.65 29.07 8.23
CA ILE A 196 -2.82 27.84 9.00
C ILE A 196 -2.20 26.64 8.28
N VAL A 197 -2.20 26.60 6.95
CA VAL A 197 -1.49 25.56 6.18
C VAL A 197 0.01 25.62 6.49
N GLY A 198 0.61 26.81 6.47
CA GLY A 198 2.03 27.00 6.80
C GLY A 198 2.35 26.67 8.26
N LEU A 199 1.45 27.03 9.19
CA LEU A 199 1.59 26.68 10.60
C LEU A 199 1.49 25.16 10.83
N ALA A 200 0.57 24.49 10.14
CA ALA A 200 0.41 23.04 10.20
C ALA A 200 1.68 22.34 9.68
N ALA A 201 2.22 22.79 8.54
CA ALA A 201 3.46 22.27 7.98
C ALA A 201 4.61 22.40 8.98
N LEU A 202 4.83 23.60 9.52
CA LEU A 202 5.89 23.84 10.50
C LEU A 202 5.71 22.99 11.76
N SER A 203 4.49 22.91 12.29
CA SER A 203 4.20 22.18 13.53
C SER A 203 4.44 20.68 13.38
N LEU A 204 3.99 20.10 12.28
CA LEU A 204 4.16 18.67 12.00
C LEU A 204 5.62 18.33 11.63
N LEU A 205 6.32 19.19 10.89
CA LEU A 205 7.76 19.01 10.64
C LEU A 205 8.57 19.08 11.95
N LEU A 206 8.21 19.98 12.87
CA LEU A 206 8.84 20.03 14.19
C LEU A 206 8.53 18.78 15.03
N LEU A 207 7.33 18.22 14.89
CA LEU A 207 6.93 16.98 15.56
C LEU A 207 7.72 15.78 15.02
N GLN A 208 7.83 15.64 13.70
CA GLN A 208 8.66 14.64 13.03
C GLN A 208 10.13 14.78 13.46
N TRP A 209 10.68 15.99 13.40
CA TRP A 209 12.04 16.27 13.86
C TRP A 209 12.25 15.87 15.33
N HIS A 210 11.25 16.12 16.19
CA HIS A 210 11.30 15.70 17.58
C HIS A 210 11.38 14.18 17.70
N PHE A 211 10.50 13.44 17.04
CA PHE A 211 10.51 11.97 17.09
C PHE A 211 11.76 11.37 16.44
N ASP A 212 12.27 11.94 15.35
CA ASP A 212 13.57 11.58 14.78
C ASP A 212 14.71 11.79 15.78
N ALA A 213 14.71 12.92 16.51
CA ALA A 213 15.71 13.16 17.55
C ALA A 213 15.59 12.16 18.71
N GLN A 214 14.37 11.74 19.09
CA GLN A 214 14.17 10.68 20.09
C GLN A 214 14.66 9.33 19.58
N ARG A 215 14.32 8.96 18.33
CA ARG A 215 14.78 7.73 17.68
C ARG A 215 16.31 7.64 17.68
N ARG A 216 17.00 8.71 17.28
CA ARG A 216 18.47 8.79 17.32
C ARG A 216 19.05 8.65 18.72
N LYS A 217 18.46 9.30 19.73
CA LYS A 217 18.91 9.16 21.14
C LYS A 217 18.76 7.74 21.67
N VAL A 218 17.62 7.10 21.37
CA VAL A 218 17.39 5.69 21.72
C VAL A 218 18.44 4.81 21.04
N ALA A 219 18.75 5.09 19.77
CA ALA A 219 19.82 4.43 19.01
C ALA A 219 21.19 4.50 19.69
N ASP A 220 21.61 5.72 20.05
CA ASP A 220 22.93 5.97 20.63
C ASP A 220 23.08 5.35 22.03
N ASN A 221 22.07 5.50 22.88
CA ASN A 221 22.06 4.93 24.23
C ASN A 221 22.20 3.40 24.19
N TRP A 222 21.51 2.76 23.25
CA TRP A 222 21.52 1.32 23.15
C TRP A 222 22.75 0.78 22.45
N LYS A 223 23.31 1.49 21.46
CA LYS A 223 24.61 1.15 20.86
C LYS A 223 25.69 1.08 21.95
N THR A 224 25.68 2.06 22.84
CA THR A 224 26.58 2.11 24.00
C THR A 224 26.34 0.88 24.90
N PHE A 225 25.09 0.55 25.22
CA PHE A 225 24.75 -0.62 26.02
C PHE A 225 25.11 -1.97 25.37
N SER A 226 24.84 -2.16 24.07
CA SER A 226 25.12 -3.42 23.37
C SER A 226 26.61 -3.70 23.25
N SER A 227 27.43 -2.66 23.08
CA SER A 227 28.88 -2.78 23.01
C SER A 227 29.52 -3.32 24.30
N LEU A 228 28.79 -3.25 25.43
CA LEU A 228 29.24 -3.77 26.73
C LEU A 228 29.03 -5.28 26.89
N TYR A 229 28.25 -5.94 26.02
CA TYR A 229 27.86 -7.34 26.18
C TYR A 229 28.41 -8.28 25.09
N ASP A 230 28.13 -8.03 23.80
CA ASP A 230 28.55 -8.91 22.68
C ASP A 230 28.38 -8.16 21.33
N ASP A 231 29.37 -8.22 20.43
CA ASP A 231 29.33 -7.66 19.07
C ASP A 231 28.09 -8.12 18.28
N ARG A 232 27.57 -9.33 18.56
CA ARG A 232 26.36 -9.87 17.92
C ARG A 232 25.09 -9.15 18.34
N MET A 233 25.06 -8.59 19.56
CA MET A 233 23.93 -7.79 20.04
C MET A 233 23.94 -6.39 19.41
N GLU A 234 25.12 -5.85 19.10
CA GLU A 234 25.25 -4.59 18.35
C GLU A 234 24.68 -4.72 16.92
N GLU A 235 24.99 -5.81 16.20
CA GLU A 235 24.43 -6.06 14.87
C GLU A 235 22.90 -6.16 14.87
N LEU A 236 22.33 -6.87 15.85
CA LEU A 236 20.88 -7.04 15.97
C LEU A 236 20.15 -5.75 16.29
N TYR A 237 20.77 -4.91 17.12
CA TYR A 237 20.22 -3.63 17.45
C TYR A 237 20.28 -2.66 16.27
N HIS A 238 21.40 -2.65 15.56
CA HIS A 238 21.55 -1.83 14.36
C HIS A 238 20.47 -2.17 13.32
N GLU A 239 20.16 -3.46 13.13
CA GLU A 239 19.04 -3.89 12.30
C GLU A 239 17.67 -3.43 12.83
N CYS A 240 17.46 -3.39 14.15
CA CYS A 240 16.23 -2.86 14.78
C CYS A 240 16.04 -1.38 14.51
N TYR A 241 17.10 -0.59 14.72
CA TYR A 241 17.07 0.85 14.54
C TYR A 241 16.80 1.20 13.08
N ILE A 242 17.49 0.55 12.15
CA ILE A 242 17.28 0.74 10.71
C ILE A 242 15.83 0.42 10.35
N MET A 243 15.30 -0.72 10.81
CA MET A 243 13.90 -1.08 10.56
C MET A 243 12.92 -0.04 11.12
N TRP A 244 13.16 0.46 12.33
CA TRP A 244 12.30 1.49 12.91
C TRP A 244 12.37 2.81 12.14
N HIS A 245 13.58 3.22 11.76
CA HIS A 245 13.77 4.48 11.05
C HIS A 245 13.19 4.44 9.64
N GLU A 246 13.52 3.40 8.86
CA GLU A 246 13.01 3.20 7.49
C GLU A 246 11.48 3.10 7.47
N GLU A 247 10.89 2.40 8.45
CA GLU A 247 9.44 2.17 8.45
C GLU A 247 8.64 3.32 9.09
N ALA A 248 9.30 4.27 9.76
CA ALA A 248 8.64 5.44 10.36
C ALA A 248 8.50 6.61 9.38
N GLU A 249 9.41 6.75 8.42
CA GLU A 249 9.41 7.90 7.50
C GLU A 249 8.13 7.98 6.65
N GLU A 250 7.77 6.88 5.98
CA GLU A 250 6.57 6.78 5.15
C GLU A 250 5.26 7.14 5.89
N PRO A 251 4.91 6.53 7.05
CA PRO A 251 3.67 6.86 7.74
C PRO A 251 3.65 8.30 8.29
N GLU A 252 4.79 8.84 8.73
CA GLU A 252 4.88 10.23 9.18
C GLU A 252 4.65 11.22 8.02
N ASP A 253 5.23 10.93 6.85
CA ASP A 253 5.06 11.75 5.65
C ASP A 253 3.64 11.68 5.12
N ASN A 254 2.99 10.53 5.24
CA ASN A 254 1.58 10.38 4.95
C ASN A 254 0.70 11.26 5.86
N VAL A 255 1.00 11.36 7.17
CA VAL A 255 0.28 12.27 8.09
C VAL A 255 0.41 13.72 7.63
N LEU A 256 1.64 14.14 7.30
CA LEU A 256 1.92 15.49 6.86
C LEU A 256 1.23 15.81 5.53
N ALA A 257 1.40 14.95 4.51
CA ALA A 257 0.81 15.15 3.19
C ALA A 257 -0.72 15.17 3.21
N LEU A 258 -1.33 14.27 4.00
CA LEU A 258 -2.79 14.22 4.18
C LEU A 258 -3.32 15.49 4.84
N THR A 259 -2.63 15.99 5.85
CA THR A 259 -3.02 17.23 6.54
C THR A 259 -2.88 18.44 5.62
N LEU A 260 -1.72 18.60 4.96
CA LEU A 260 -1.44 19.78 4.13
C LEU A 260 -2.33 19.84 2.89
N SER A 261 -2.54 18.71 2.22
CA SER A 261 -3.40 18.64 1.04
C SER A 261 -4.84 19.04 1.38
N PHE A 262 -5.41 18.50 2.46
CA PHE A 262 -6.80 18.76 2.84
C PHE A 262 -7.01 20.22 3.27
N LEU A 263 -6.15 20.76 4.14
CA LEU A 263 -6.24 22.16 4.58
C LEU A 263 -6.05 23.14 3.42
N THR A 264 -5.18 22.80 2.47
CA THR A 264 -4.98 23.59 1.24
C THR A 264 -6.23 23.59 0.39
N VAL A 265 -6.85 22.44 0.16
CA VAL A 265 -8.10 22.36 -0.62
C VAL A 265 -9.26 23.04 0.09
N GLN A 266 -9.32 23.03 1.42
CA GLN A 266 -10.28 23.86 2.16
C GLN A 266 -10.06 25.35 1.88
N THR A 267 -8.81 25.83 1.88
CA THR A 267 -8.50 27.22 1.54
C THR A 267 -8.86 27.56 0.09
N VAL A 268 -8.57 26.67 -0.87
CA VAL A 268 -8.96 26.83 -2.28
C VAL A 268 -10.48 26.90 -2.42
N ARG A 269 -11.21 26.02 -1.74
CA ARG A 269 -12.68 26.02 -1.73
C ARG A 269 -13.23 27.29 -1.08
N PHE A 270 -12.63 27.77 0.01
CA PHE A 270 -13.03 29.04 0.62
C PHE A 270 -12.78 30.23 -0.32
N TRP A 271 -11.67 30.22 -1.06
CA TRP A 271 -11.38 31.24 -2.07
C TRP A 271 -12.44 31.27 -3.19
N ILE A 272 -12.86 30.09 -3.67
CA ILE A 272 -13.88 29.96 -4.73
C ILE A 272 -15.28 30.28 -4.19
N SER A 273 -15.68 29.63 -3.09
CA SER A 273 -17.06 29.61 -2.60
C SER A 273 -17.43 30.86 -1.78
N GLY A 274 -16.43 31.58 -1.27
CA GLY A 274 -16.58 32.63 -0.29
C GLY A 274 -16.99 32.16 1.11
N HIS A 275 -17.11 30.84 1.32
CA HIS A 275 -17.54 30.22 2.58
C HIS A 275 -16.50 29.19 3.03
N MET A 276 -16.08 29.29 4.30
CA MET A 276 -15.15 28.32 4.89
C MET A 276 -15.89 27.00 5.12
N PRO A 277 -15.42 25.86 4.56
CA PRO A 277 -15.98 24.54 4.87
C PRO A 277 -15.84 24.20 6.35
N ASP A 278 -16.66 23.26 6.83
CA ASP A 278 -16.53 22.75 8.19
C ASP A 278 -15.30 21.82 8.37
N VAL A 279 -15.11 21.26 9.56
CA VAL A 279 -13.84 20.60 9.93
C VAL A 279 -13.67 19.30 9.13
N GLU A 280 -14.79 18.72 8.74
CA GLU A 280 -14.90 17.51 7.93
C GLU A 280 -14.90 17.83 6.42
N GLY A 281 -14.84 19.13 6.08
CA GLY A 281 -14.85 19.62 4.71
C GLY A 281 -16.24 19.66 4.09
N LEU A 282 -17.31 19.55 4.86
CA LEU A 282 -18.68 19.69 4.39
C LEU A 282 -19.04 21.17 4.20
N ASP A 283 -19.75 21.45 3.11
CA ASP A 283 -20.40 22.74 2.91
C ASP A 283 -21.81 22.68 3.46
N GLY A 284 -22.32 23.81 3.94
CA GLY A 284 -23.74 23.93 4.23
C GLY A 284 -24.57 23.62 2.98
N TRP A 285 -25.72 22.95 3.15
CA TRP A 285 -26.57 22.49 2.04
C TRP A 285 -26.87 23.56 0.99
N ALA A 286 -27.22 24.77 1.43
CA ALA A 286 -27.48 25.90 0.55
C ALA A 286 -26.24 26.33 -0.25
N VAL A 287 -25.05 26.30 0.36
CA VAL A 287 -23.79 26.61 -0.35
C VAL A 287 -23.56 25.56 -1.43
N GLN A 288 -23.69 24.27 -1.09
CA GLN A 288 -23.39 23.16 -2.00
C GLN A 288 -24.31 23.08 -3.22
N THR A 289 -25.60 23.38 -3.08
CA THR A 289 -26.63 23.25 -4.14
C THR A 289 -26.77 24.49 -5.03
N THR A 290 -26.23 25.64 -4.59
CA THR A 290 -26.32 26.92 -5.33
C THR A 290 -25.02 27.30 -6.04
N ARG A 291 -24.09 26.35 -6.20
CA ARG A 291 -22.82 26.63 -6.88
C ARG A 291 -23.05 26.92 -8.37
N SER A 292 -22.26 27.84 -8.91
CA SER A 292 -22.24 28.05 -10.36
C SER A 292 -21.37 26.97 -11.02
N ILE A 293 -21.66 26.66 -12.28
CA ILE A 293 -20.81 25.75 -13.08
C ILE A 293 -19.37 26.27 -13.15
N SER A 294 -19.18 27.60 -13.18
CA SER A 294 -17.86 28.22 -13.14
C SER A 294 -17.08 27.91 -11.86
N ASP A 295 -17.75 27.83 -10.69
CA ASP A 295 -17.09 27.46 -9.43
C ASP A 295 -16.61 26.01 -9.47
N ILE A 296 -17.44 25.12 -10.03
CA ILE A 296 -17.13 23.70 -10.21
C ILE A 296 -15.94 23.53 -11.16
N GLU A 297 -15.99 24.19 -12.32
CA GLU A 297 -14.91 24.17 -13.31
C GLU A 297 -13.61 24.71 -12.71
N THR A 298 -13.67 25.80 -11.93
CA THR A 298 -12.48 26.37 -11.27
C THR A 298 -11.86 25.39 -10.28
N LEU A 299 -12.67 24.67 -9.50
CA LEU A 299 -12.17 23.68 -8.55
C LEU A 299 -11.57 22.45 -9.26
N LEU A 300 -12.20 21.98 -10.34
CA LEU A 300 -11.67 20.87 -11.15
C LEU A 300 -10.37 21.27 -11.87
N MET A 301 -10.27 22.51 -12.34
CA MET A 301 -9.04 23.06 -12.92
C MET A 301 -7.93 23.19 -11.87
N ALA A 302 -8.24 23.58 -10.63
CA ALA A 302 -7.28 23.53 -9.54
C ALA A 302 -6.78 22.09 -9.29
N GLY A 303 -7.68 21.10 -9.35
CA GLY A 303 -7.32 19.68 -9.31
C GLY A 303 -6.37 19.28 -10.44
N ALA A 304 -6.66 19.69 -11.68
CA ALA A 304 -5.79 19.42 -12.83
C ALA A 304 -4.40 20.06 -12.66
N LEU A 305 -4.31 21.25 -12.07
CA LEU A 305 -3.03 21.89 -11.74
C LEU A 305 -2.25 21.11 -10.68
N PHE A 306 -2.90 20.58 -9.65
CA PHE A 306 -2.26 19.70 -8.65
C PHE A 306 -1.82 18.34 -9.25
N CYS A 307 -2.57 17.81 -10.20
CA CYS A 307 -2.16 16.62 -10.94
C CYS A 307 -0.91 16.92 -11.80
N ALA A 308 -0.91 18.04 -12.52
CA ALA A 308 0.24 18.48 -13.30
C ALA A 308 1.46 18.77 -12.41
N SER A 309 1.26 19.35 -11.22
CA SER A 309 2.35 19.57 -10.26
C SER A 309 2.91 18.26 -9.72
N THR A 310 2.07 17.24 -9.49
CA THR A 310 2.52 15.90 -9.11
C THR A 310 3.43 15.30 -10.18
N VAL A 311 3.00 15.33 -11.45
CA VAL A 311 3.81 14.84 -12.58
C VAL A 311 5.11 15.65 -12.73
N ALA A 312 5.03 16.97 -12.63
CA ALA A 312 6.20 17.84 -12.76
C ALA A 312 7.22 17.64 -11.63
N LEU A 313 6.74 17.43 -10.39
CA LEU A 313 7.59 17.08 -9.27
C LEU A 313 8.26 15.72 -9.55
N ASP A 314 7.49 14.69 -9.88
CA ASP A 314 8.01 13.32 -10.11
C ASP A 314 9.12 13.28 -11.17
N LEU A 315 8.88 13.93 -12.30
CA LEU A 315 9.87 14.08 -13.37
C LEU A 315 11.11 14.87 -12.89
N TYR A 316 10.92 15.90 -12.07
CA TYR A 316 12.04 16.66 -11.51
C TYR A 316 12.92 15.79 -10.60
N ALA A 317 12.35 14.93 -9.77
CA ALA A 317 13.14 14.00 -8.95
C ALA A 317 13.89 12.97 -9.78
N GLY A 318 13.24 12.37 -10.79
CA GLY A 318 13.90 11.43 -11.70
C GLY A 318 15.13 12.05 -12.37
N LEU A 319 15.04 13.33 -12.77
CA LEU A 319 16.11 14.04 -13.46
C LEU A 319 17.24 14.54 -12.55
N HIS A 320 16.93 15.03 -11.34
CA HIS A 320 17.89 15.80 -10.52
C HIS A 320 18.23 15.18 -9.18
N VAL A 321 17.37 14.31 -8.64
CA VAL A 321 17.54 13.73 -7.30
C VAL A 321 18.09 12.31 -7.40
N GLY A 322 17.82 11.59 -8.49
CA GLY A 322 18.28 10.21 -8.72
C GLY A 322 19.63 10.04 -9.45
N GLN A 323 20.41 11.09 -9.69
CA GLN A 323 21.66 10.98 -10.47
C GLN A 323 22.80 10.31 -9.68
N ASP A 324 22.82 10.45 -8.36
CA ASP A 324 23.73 9.72 -7.48
C ASP A 324 22.97 8.59 -6.78
N ALA A 325 23.30 7.33 -7.11
CA ALA A 325 22.63 6.13 -6.60
C ALA A 325 22.69 5.95 -5.07
N ASP A 326 23.42 6.83 -4.36
CA ASP A 326 23.62 6.82 -2.92
C ASP A 326 22.91 7.99 -2.20
N GLU A 327 22.34 8.97 -2.91
CA GLU A 327 21.59 10.09 -2.29
C GLU A 327 20.10 9.75 -2.17
N GLU A 328 19.58 9.77 -0.94
CA GLU A 328 18.14 9.62 -0.67
C GLU A 328 17.38 10.88 -1.07
N GLU A 329 16.18 10.72 -1.65
CA GLU A 329 15.37 11.88 -2.00
C GLU A 329 15.03 12.72 -0.77
N PRO A 330 15.19 14.05 -0.82
CA PRO A 330 14.86 14.89 0.32
C PRO A 330 13.40 14.71 0.72
N ARG A 331 13.16 14.41 2.00
CA ARG A 331 11.82 14.24 2.59
C ARG A 331 10.79 15.32 2.19
N VAL A 332 11.23 16.57 2.13
CA VAL A 332 10.40 17.72 1.70
C VAL A 332 9.79 17.50 0.32
N TYR A 333 10.54 16.89 -0.59
CA TYR A 333 10.11 16.60 -1.94
C TYR A 333 9.04 15.48 -1.96
N GLN A 334 9.27 14.38 -1.22
CA GLN A 334 8.28 13.29 -1.11
C GLN A 334 6.95 13.78 -0.53
N VAL A 335 7.01 14.61 0.52
CA VAL A 335 5.84 15.26 1.11
C VAL A 335 5.14 16.19 0.12
N ALA A 336 5.88 16.96 -0.68
CA ALA A 336 5.30 17.86 -1.68
C ALA A 336 4.61 17.10 -2.82
N LEU A 337 5.23 16.00 -3.30
CA LEU A 337 4.66 15.08 -4.28
C LEU A 337 3.35 14.48 -3.75
N ALA A 338 3.40 13.88 -2.57
CA ALA A 338 2.23 13.27 -1.93
C ALA A 338 1.14 14.32 -1.67
N SER A 339 1.48 15.49 -1.14
CA SER A 339 0.50 16.57 -0.89
C SER A 339 -0.19 17.05 -2.16
N SER A 340 0.56 17.17 -3.27
CA SER A 340 0.00 17.56 -4.57
C SER A 340 -0.96 16.50 -5.09
N ASN A 341 -0.58 15.23 -5.01
CA ASN A 341 -1.41 14.13 -5.49
C ASN A 341 -2.72 14.01 -4.69
N GLN A 342 -2.64 14.14 -3.37
CA GLN A 342 -3.82 14.12 -2.50
C GLN A 342 -4.70 15.37 -2.70
N ALA A 343 -4.10 16.55 -2.94
CA ALA A 343 -4.85 17.77 -3.26
C ALA A 343 -5.62 17.64 -4.58
N PHE A 344 -5.03 17.01 -5.59
CA PHE A 344 -5.74 16.62 -6.81
C PHE A 344 -6.98 15.77 -6.48
N ALA A 345 -6.82 14.71 -5.68
CA ALA A 345 -7.93 13.85 -5.29
C ALA A 345 -9.04 14.60 -4.54
N TRP A 346 -8.69 15.51 -3.63
CA TRP A 346 -9.65 16.34 -2.90
C TRP A 346 -10.42 17.30 -3.82
N CYS A 347 -9.74 17.96 -4.75
CA CYS A 347 -10.38 18.82 -5.74
C CYS A 347 -11.36 18.04 -6.63
N MET A 348 -10.99 16.84 -7.08
CA MET A 348 -11.87 15.96 -7.84
C MET A 348 -13.09 15.54 -7.02
N TYR A 349 -12.89 15.15 -5.75
CA TYR A 349 -13.98 14.74 -4.85
C TYR A 349 -14.99 15.86 -4.65
N PHE A 350 -14.54 17.02 -4.18
CA PHE A 350 -15.42 18.14 -3.87
C PHE A 350 -16.01 18.78 -5.13
N GLY A 351 -15.28 18.79 -6.25
CA GLY A 351 -15.81 19.21 -7.56
C GLY A 351 -16.95 18.32 -8.03
N CYS A 352 -16.79 16.99 -7.94
CA CYS A 352 -17.88 16.05 -8.23
C CYS A 352 -19.05 16.20 -7.24
N LYS A 353 -18.77 16.45 -5.95
CA LYS A 353 -19.81 16.69 -4.93
C LYS A 353 -20.64 17.94 -5.25
N TRP A 354 -20.00 19.04 -5.66
CA TRP A 354 -20.70 20.26 -6.10
C TRP A 354 -21.50 20.04 -7.38
N LEU A 355 -20.94 19.31 -8.36
CA LEU A 355 -21.64 18.98 -9.61
C LEU A 355 -22.91 18.17 -9.35
N VAL A 356 -22.80 17.06 -8.61
CA VAL A 356 -23.95 16.20 -8.28
C VAL A 356 -25.00 16.96 -7.49
N ALA A 357 -24.59 17.78 -6.52
CA ALA A 357 -25.53 18.56 -5.70
C ALA A 357 -26.30 19.59 -6.53
N THR A 358 -25.58 20.35 -7.35
CA THR A 358 -26.15 21.44 -8.16
C THR A 358 -27.06 20.90 -9.25
N GLU A 359 -26.69 19.82 -9.93
CA GLU A 359 -27.46 19.33 -11.09
C GLU A 359 -28.62 18.41 -10.70
N LEU A 360 -28.49 17.64 -9.61
CA LEU A 360 -29.48 16.60 -9.26
C LEU A 360 -30.32 16.93 -8.02
N PHE A 361 -29.92 17.91 -7.20
CA PHE A 361 -30.54 18.15 -5.88
C PHE A 361 -30.84 19.63 -5.59
N VAL A 362 -31.22 20.40 -6.62
CA VAL A 362 -31.60 21.83 -6.51
C VAL A 362 -32.70 22.07 -5.46
N ASP A 363 -33.66 21.14 -5.35
CA ASP A 363 -34.83 21.28 -4.49
C ASP A 363 -34.80 20.31 -3.28
N GLY A 364 -34.78 20.89 -2.08
CA GLY A 364 -34.94 20.15 -0.83
C GLY A 364 -34.33 20.85 0.38
N PRO A 365 -34.85 20.63 1.59
CA PRO A 365 -34.36 21.31 2.80
C PRO A 365 -33.10 20.67 3.41
N GLU A 366 -32.73 19.44 3.02
CA GLU A 366 -31.72 18.65 3.73
C GLU A 366 -30.87 17.76 2.80
N GLU A 367 -29.65 17.47 3.24
CA GLU A 367 -28.73 16.54 2.57
C GLU A 367 -29.30 15.11 2.57
N LYS A 368 -29.48 14.58 1.36
CA LYS A 368 -30.08 13.26 1.13
C LYS A 368 -28.98 12.20 1.08
N MET A 369 -29.20 11.06 1.73
CA MET A 369 -28.35 9.87 1.63
C MET A 369 -28.05 9.47 0.16
N VAL A 370 -29.04 9.67 -0.73
CA VAL A 370 -28.92 9.39 -2.16
C VAL A 370 -27.79 10.19 -2.82
N LEU A 371 -27.50 11.42 -2.36
CA LEU A 371 -26.39 12.22 -2.89
C LEU A 371 -25.05 11.53 -2.65
N HIS A 372 -24.77 11.11 -1.42
CA HIS A 372 -23.50 10.44 -1.08
C HIS A 372 -23.35 9.12 -1.82
N LEU A 373 -24.45 8.39 -2.02
CA LEU A 373 -24.45 7.15 -2.80
C LEU A 373 -24.11 7.40 -4.27
N ILE A 374 -24.77 8.38 -4.92
CA ILE A 374 -24.49 8.75 -6.32
C ILE A 374 -23.05 9.23 -6.44
N LEU A 375 -22.60 10.07 -5.50
CA LEU A 375 -21.23 10.58 -5.47
C LEU A 375 -20.21 9.44 -5.37
N ALA A 376 -20.37 8.52 -4.40
CA ALA A 376 -19.49 7.38 -4.21
C ALA A 376 -19.42 6.48 -5.45
N ALA A 377 -20.57 6.22 -6.08
CA ALA A 377 -20.63 5.46 -7.34
C ALA A 377 -19.94 6.19 -8.50
N LEU A 378 -20.19 7.49 -8.66
CA LEU A 378 -19.60 8.32 -9.71
C LEU A 378 -18.08 8.38 -9.58
N VAL A 379 -17.56 8.70 -8.39
CA VAL A 379 -16.10 8.82 -8.21
C VAL A 379 -15.39 7.48 -8.30
N THR A 380 -16.06 6.38 -7.91
CA THR A 380 -15.55 5.03 -8.17
C THR A 380 -15.46 4.77 -9.67
N PHE A 381 -16.51 5.09 -10.43
CA PHE A 381 -16.49 4.93 -11.88
C PHE A 381 -15.36 5.75 -12.52
N ILE A 382 -15.17 7.00 -12.09
CA ILE A 382 -14.07 7.85 -12.53
C ILE A 382 -12.72 7.20 -12.21
N ALA A 383 -12.52 6.68 -10.99
CA ALA A 383 -11.29 6.02 -10.60
C ALA A 383 -11.00 4.76 -11.45
N VAL A 384 -12.02 3.94 -11.74
CA VAL A 384 -11.88 2.75 -12.59
C VAL A 384 -11.48 3.13 -14.01
N VAL A 385 -12.16 4.13 -14.59
CA VAL A 385 -11.82 4.62 -15.93
C VAL A 385 -10.42 5.24 -15.93
N ALA A 386 -10.06 6.00 -14.90
CA ALA A 386 -8.73 6.59 -14.76
C ALA A 386 -7.65 5.53 -14.71
N ILE A 387 -7.81 4.45 -13.92
CA ILE A 387 -6.86 3.32 -13.90
C ILE A 387 -6.66 2.76 -15.32
N TRP A 388 -7.75 2.49 -16.04
CA TRP A 388 -7.66 1.93 -17.39
C TRP A 388 -7.02 2.87 -18.41
N VAL A 389 -7.38 4.16 -18.39
CA VAL A 389 -6.81 5.17 -19.31
C VAL A 389 -5.34 5.41 -19.00
N LEU A 390 -4.99 5.57 -17.73
CA LEU A 390 -3.63 5.87 -17.29
C LEU A 390 -2.69 4.68 -17.52
N ASP A 391 -3.15 3.44 -17.30
CA ASP A 391 -2.44 2.22 -17.67
C ASP A 391 -2.12 2.18 -19.17
N LYS A 392 -3.12 2.46 -20.01
CA LYS A 392 -2.91 2.53 -21.47
C LYS A 392 -1.96 3.64 -21.89
N LEU A 393 -1.85 4.71 -21.11
CA LEU A 393 -0.89 5.78 -21.35
C LEU A 393 0.53 5.38 -20.92
N ALA A 394 0.68 4.69 -19.78
CA ALA A 394 1.97 4.19 -19.30
C ALA A 394 2.53 3.05 -20.19
N ASP A 395 1.67 2.30 -20.86
CA ASP A 395 2.07 1.25 -21.81
C ASP A 395 2.57 1.78 -23.17
N LEU A 396 2.45 3.08 -23.45
CA LEU A 396 2.85 3.65 -24.74
C LEU A 396 4.37 3.71 -24.85
N GLU A 397 4.94 3.27 -25.97
CA GLU A 397 6.38 3.41 -26.25
C GLU A 397 6.87 4.88 -26.23
N ALA A 398 5.95 5.84 -26.33
CA ALA A 398 6.23 7.27 -26.27
C ALA A 398 6.38 7.81 -24.83
N THR A 399 5.96 7.07 -23.80
CA THR A 399 6.19 7.43 -22.41
C THR A 399 7.51 6.83 -21.93
N GLY A 400 8.34 7.64 -21.27
CA GLY A 400 9.60 7.18 -20.68
C GLY A 400 9.36 6.63 -19.27
N GLU A 401 10.35 5.89 -18.72
CA GLU A 401 10.25 5.26 -17.39
C GLU A 401 9.82 6.23 -16.26
N ASP A 402 10.31 7.48 -16.31
CA ASP A 402 9.97 8.51 -15.32
C ASP A 402 8.50 8.97 -15.42
N LEU A 403 7.94 8.99 -16.63
CA LEU A 403 6.53 9.36 -16.83
C LEU A 403 5.61 8.22 -16.39
N ASP A 404 6.00 6.97 -16.61
CA ASP A 404 5.25 5.80 -16.14
C ASP A 404 5.18 5.79 -14.61
N HIS A 405 6.31 6.11 -13.94
CA HIS A 405 6.32 6.26 -12.48
C HIS A 405 5.37 7.37 -12.00
N ALA A 406 5.38 8.53 -12.66
CA ALA A 406 4.49 9.64 -12.35
C ALA A 406 3.01 9.26 -12.52
N ILE A 407 2.68 8.50 -13.57
CA ILE A 407 1.34 7.99 -13.81
C ILE A 407 0.88 7.08 -12.67
N ILE A 408 1.75 6.20 -12.18
CA ILE A 408 1.46 5.32 -11.04
C ILE A 408 1.15 6.14 -9.77
N GLN A 409 1.88 7.22 -9.53
CA GLN A 409 1.61 8.11 -8.40
C GLN A 409 0.20 8.71 -8.50
N VAL A 410 -0.20 9.21 -9.67
CA VAL A 410 -1.55 9.76 -9.90
C VAL A 410 -2.63 8.71 -9.69
N ILE A 411 -2.41 7.47 -10.13
CA ILE A 411 -3.33 6.34 -9.87
C ILE A 411 -3.52 6.13 -8.37
N GLY A 412 -2.45 6.21 -7.58
CA GLY A 412 -2.50 6.08 -6.12
C GLY A 412 -3.44 7.10 -5.45
N GLY A 413 -3.54 8.32 -6.00
CA GLY A 413 -4.42 9.39 -5.50
C GLY A 413 -5.91 9.04 -5.55
N ASN A 414 -6.32 8.17 -6.48
CA ASN A 414 -7.71 7.72 -6.61
C ASN A 414 -8.22 6.98 -5.37
N SER A 415 -7.33 6.40 -4.56
CA SER A 415 -7.71 5.66 -3.35
C SER A 415 -8.38 6.56 -2.29
N ILE A 416 -7.94 7.82 -2.17
CA ILE A 416 -8.50 8.82 -1.26
C ILE A 416 -9.89 9.24 -1.72
N LEU A 417 -10.02 9.54 -3.02
CA LEU A 417 -11.28 9.92 -3.65
C LEU A 417 -12.37 8.87 -3.38
N VAL A 418 -12.06 7.59 -3.63
CA VAL A 418 -13.00 6.49 -3.43
C VAL A 418 -13.23 6.19 -1.95
N GLY A 419 -12.16 6.14 -1.14
CA GLY A 419 -12.25 5.84 0.29
C GLY A 419 -13.09 6.83 1.07
N PHE A 420 -12.86 8.12 0.84
CA PHE A 420 -13.58 9.18 1.52
C PHE A 420 -15.05 9.27 1.06
N ALA A 421 -15.33 9.09 -0.24
CA ALA A 421 -16.72 9.11 -0.73
C ALA A 421 -17.58 7.99 -0.15
N TRP A 422 -17.03 6.77 -0.07
CA TRP A 422 -17.72 5.65 0.56
C TRP A 422 -17.85 5.84 2.07
N GLU A 423 -16.83 6.37 2.74
CA GLU A 423 -16.92 6.70 4.16
C GLU A 423 -18.09 7.65 4.44
N GLN A 424 -18.19 8.77 3.73
CA GLN A 424 -19.26 9.74 3.89
C GLN A 424 -20.66 9.14 3.65
N CYS A 425 -20.76 8.24 2.68
CA CYS A 425 -21.98 7.47 2.44
C CYS A 425 -22.32 6.58 3.65
N PHE A 426 -21.33 5.88 4.19
CA PHE A 426 -21.52 5.01 5.36
C PHE A 426 -21.83 5.77 6.64
N ASP A 427 -21.16 6.90 6.90
CA ASP A 427 -21.45 7.70 8.08
C ASP A 427 -22.90 8.17 8.05
N ARG A 428 -23.36 8.73 6.91
CA ARG A 428 -24.75 9.14 6.75
C ARG A 428 -25.74 7.98 6.95
N ALA A 429 -25.41 6.79 6.46
CA ALA A 429 -26.23 5.59 6.70
C ALA A 429 -26.32 5.24 8.20
N ILE A 430 -25.19 5.28 8.91
CA ILE A 430 -25.12 5.05 10.36
C ILE A 430 -25.91 6.12 11.12
N GLU A 431 -25.84 7.39 10.70
CA GLU A 431 -26.64 8.46 11.28
C GLU A 431 -28.14 8.21 11.18
N VAL A 432 -28.62 7.83 9.98
CA VAL A 432 -30.04 7.54 9.75
C VAL A 432 -30.50 6.37 10.63
N ILE A 433 -29.70 5.31 10.75
CA ILE A 433 -30.01 4.17 11.62
C ILE A 433 -30.02 4.59 13.09
N ALA A 434 -29.03 5.36 13.53
CA ALA A 434 -28.93 5.83 14.92
C ALA A 434 -30.06 6.80 15.29
N ALA A 435 -30.56 7.59 14.34
CA ALA A 435 -31.69 8.50 14.53
C ALA A 435 -33.02 7.77 14.73
N GLN A 436 -33.17 6.54 14.21
CA GLN A 436 -34.35 5.69 14.45
C GLN A 436 -34.36 5.03 15.84
N GLY A 437 -33.51 5.48 16.77
CA GLY A 437 -33.25 4.90 18.10
C GLY A 437 -34.42 4.75 19.07
N THR A 438 -35.66 5.12 18.70
CA THR A 438 -36.87 4.79 19.47
C THR A 438 -37.10 3.28 19.58
N PHE A 439 -36.56 2.47 18.65
CA PHE A 439 -36.71 1.02 18.66
C PHE A 439 -35.89 0.32 19.78
N PHE A 440 -34.77 0.90 20.22
CA PHE A 440 -33.82 0.23 21.12
C PHE A 440 -33.68 0.85 22.53
N ARG A 441 -34.23 2.04 22.80
CA ARG A 441 -33.98 2.81 24.05
C ARG A 441 -32.49 3.03 24.35
N VAL A 442 -31.63 2.99 23.33
CA VAL A 442 -30.18 3.19 23.42
C VAL A 442 -29.84 4.60 22.90
N PRO A 443 -28.92 5.35 23.53
CA PRO A 443 -28.47 6.64 23.02
C PRO A 443 -27.91 6.53 21.58
N PRO A 444 -28.19 7.49 20.67
CA PRO A 444 -27.72 7.42 19.28
C PRO A 444 -26.21 7.22 19.14
N LEU A 445 -25.40 7.88 19.98
CA LEU A 445 -23.94 7.72 20.00
C LEU A 445 -23.52 6.27 20.28
N ALA A 446 -24.22 5.56 21.17
CA ALA A 446 -23.91 4.17 21.46
C ALA A 446 -24.27 3.24 20.28
N VAL A 447 -25.32 3.57 19.52
CA VAL A 447 -25.66 2.85 18.27
C VAL A 447 -24.59 3.12 17.20
N LYS A 448 -24.19 4.37 16.99
CA LYS A 448 -23.11 4.76 16.07
C LYS A 448 -21.83 3.97 16.38
N LEU A 449 -21.38 3.99 17.64
CA LEU A 449 -20.19 3.26 18.11
C LEU A 449 -20.30 1.75 17.91
N ALA A 450 -21.46 1.15 18.20
CA ALA A 450 -21.67 -0.29 18.05
C ALA A 450 -21.61 -0.72 16.56
N LEU A 451 -22.23 0.04 15.67
CA LEU A 451 -22.20 -0.22 14.23
C LEU A 451 -20.81 -0.05 13.64
N ALA A 452 -20.11 1.03 14.03
CA ALA A 452 -18.73 1.27 13.62
C ALA A 452 -17.78 0.15 14.09
N ALA A 453 -17.87 -0.23 15.38
CA ALA A 453 -17.08 -1.32 15.93
C ALA A 453 -17.37 -2.65 15.22
N ALA A 454 -18.64 -2.94 14.89
CA ALA A 454 -19.01 -4.12 14.12
C ALA A 454 -18.37 -4.12 12.72
N CYS A 455 -18.40 -2.98 12.01
CA CYS A 455 -17.77 -2.84 10.70
C CYS A 455 -16.25 -3.06 10.79
N ILE A 456 -15.57 -2.37 11.70
CA ILE A 456 -14.13 -2.45 11.88
C ILE A 456 -13.68 -3.87 12.26
N CYS A 457 -14.42 -4.55 13.15
CA CYS A 457 -14.13 -5.92 13.57
C CYS A 457 -14.23 -6.94 12.43
N VAL A 458 -14.99 -6.64 11.37
CA VAL A 458 -15.11 -7.50 10.19
C VAL A 458 -14.09 -7.10 9.12
N ILE A 459 -13.99 -5.82 8.82
CA ILE A 459 -13.21 -5.30 7.68
C ILE A 459 -11.70 -5.43 7.93
N ILE A 460 -11.18 -4.98 9.09
CA ILE A 460 -9.73 -4.99 9.33
C ILE A 460 -9.15 -6.41 9.28
N PRO A 461 -9.74 -7.44 9.94
CA PRO A 461 -9.19 -8.79 9.85
C PRO A 461 -9.25 -9.38 8.44
N ALA A 462 -10.30 -9.06 7.67
CA ALA A 462 -10.45 -9.50 6.29
C ALA A 462 -9.40 -8.84 5.38
N TRP A 463 -9.25 -7.51 5.48
CA TRP A 463 -8.23 -6.74 4.76
C TRP A 463 -6.83 -7.28 5.04
N ARG A 464 -6.46 -7.40 6.32
CA ARG A 464 -5.12 -7.86 6.73
C ARG A 464 -4.78 -9.25 6.20
N ARG A 465 -5.75 -10.18 6.18
CA ARG A 465 -5.50 -11.58 5.82
C ARG A 465 -5.58 -11.85 4.32
N TRP A 466 -6.42 -11.14 3.59
CA TRP A 466 -6.77 -11.52 2.21
C TRP A 466 -6.42 -10.46 1.17
N ILE A 467 -6.53 -9.18 1.49
CA ILE A 467 -6.28 -8.10 0.53
C ILE A 467 -4.85 -7.59 0.65
N LEU A 468 -4.41 -7.27 1.87
CA LEU A 468 -3.07 -6.73 2.12
C LEU A 468 -1.94 -7.67 1.63
N PRO A 469 -2.03 -9.00 1.80
CA PRO A 469 -0.99 -9.90 1.28
C PRO A 469 -0.97 -9.99 -0.25
N MET A 470 -2.07 -9.66 -0.95
CA MET A 470 -2.07 -9.58 -2.41
C MET A 470 -1.14 -8.47 -2.89
N VAL A 471 -1.08 -7.35 -2.17
CA VAL A 471 -0.16 -6.23 -2.44
C VAL A 471 1.25 -6.57 -1.94
N LEU A 472 1.40 -6.88 -0.65
CA LEU A 472 2.71 -7.04 -0.01
C LEU A 472 3.53 -8.22 -0.54
N ARG A 473 2.89 -9.34 -0.88
CA ARG A 473 3.55 -10.56 -1.35
C ARG A 473 3.38 -10.75 -2.86
N GLU A 474 2.95 -9.71 -3.57
CA GLU A 474 2.67 -9.73 -5.01
C GLU A 474 1.71 -10.84 -5.44
N GLY A 475 0.77 -11.23 -4.55
CA GLY A 475 -0.24 -12.25 -4.84
C GLY A 475 -1.10 -11.90 -6.05
N TRP A 476 -1.24 -10.61 -6.36
CA TRP A 476 -1.90 -10.10 -7.57
C TRP A 476 -1.30 -10.66 -8.88
N LYS A 477 -0.02 -11.09 -8.88
CA LYS A 477 0.61 -11.71 -10.07
C LYS A 477 -0.05 -13.04 -10.44
N PHE A 478 -0.49 -13.79 -9.44
CA PHE A 478 -0.99 -15.17 -9.59
C PHE A 478 -2.47 -15.32 -9.23
N GLY A 479 -3.10 -14.29 -8.64
CA GLY A 479 -4.47 -14.35 -8.11
C GLY A 479 -4.58 -15.08 -6.78
N PHE A 480 -3.46 -15.49 -6.18
CA PHE A 480 -3.40 -16.10 -4.85
C PHE A 480 -2.04 -15.83 -4.20
N VAL A 481 -2.01 -15.85 -2.87
CA VAL A 481 -0.79 -15.68 -2.08
C VAL A 481 -0.32 -17.05 -1.63
N ILE A 482 0.95 -17.35 -1.89
CA ILE A 482 1.54 -18.61 -1.42
C ILE A 482 2.12 -18.39 -0.03
N ASP A 483 1.51 -19.02 0.96
CA ASP A 483 2.01 -19.00 2.32
C ASP A 483 3.10 -20.07 2.49
N GLY A 484 4.35 -19.62 2.69
CA GLY A 484 5.49 -20.51 2.95
C GLY A 484 5.37 -21.28 4.27
N SER A 485 4.51 -20.84 5.18
CA SER A 485 4.23 -21.52 6.45
C SER A 485 3.25 -22.70 6.29
N ASP A 486 2.48 -22.75 5.20
CA ASP A 486 1.55 -23.85 4.96
C ASP A 486 2.32 -25.15 4.64
N ALA A 487 2.12 -26.16 5.49
CA ALA A 487 2.73 -27.47 5.35
C ALA A 487 2.41 -28.14 3.99
N LYS A 488 1.29 -27.75 3.34
CA LYS A 488 0.93 -28.19 1.99
C LYS A 488 1.96 -27.72 0.96
N TRP A 489 2.30 -26.43 0.98
CA TRP A 489 3.26 -25.83 0.05
C TRP A 489 4.71 -26.12 0.42
N GLY A 490 5.00 -26.33 1.70
CA GLY A 490 6.35 -26.65 2.18
C GLY A 490 6.97 -27.90 1.53
N LYS A 491 6.16 -28.87 1.09
CA LYS A 491 6.63 -30.04 0.32
C LYS A 491 6.86 -29.73 -1.16
N VAL A 492 5.96 -28.97 -1.77
CA VAL A 492 6.05 -28.52 -3.16
C VAL A 492 7.32 -27.70 -3.36
N PHE A 493 7.56 -26.72 -2.48
CA PHE A 493 8.76 -25.89 -2.51
C PHE A 493 10.04 -26.69 -2.29
N LYS A 494 10.03 -27.71 -1.43
CA LYS A 494 11.22 -28.56 -1.23
C LYS A 494 11.49 -29.54 -2.39
N SER A 495 10.56 -29.68 -3.34
CA SER A 495 10.76 -30.57 -4.47
C SER A 495 11.76 -29.98 -5.47
N LYS A 496 12.72 -30.79 -5.91
CA LYS A 496 13.67 -30.42 -6.97
C LYS A 496 12.95 -30.13 -8.30
N ARG A 497 11.82 -30.81 -8.51
CA ARG A 497 10.96 -30.67 -9.68
C ARG A 497 10.33 -29.28 -9.78
N TRP A 498 9.84 -28.75 -8.66
CA TRP A 498 9.32 -27.38 -8.57
C TRP A 498 10.39 -26.33 -8.85
N HIS A 499 11.56 -26.45 -8.20
CA HIS A 499 12.69 -25.54 -8.44
C HIS A 499 13.12 -25.52 -9.91
N TRP A 500 13.21 -26.70 -10.53
CA TRP A 500 13.51 -26.82 -11.96
C TRP A 500 12.43 -26.20 -12.84
N LEU A 501 11.14 -26.43 -12.52
CA LEU A 501 10.01 -25.90 -13.27
C LEU A 501 9.99 -24.36 -13.21
N MET A 502 10.09 -23.80 -12.01
CA MET A 502 10.04 -22.36 -11.78
C MET A 502 11.23 -21.65 -12.43
N HIS A 503 12.43 -22.22 -12.35
CA HIS A 503 13.61 -21.71 -13.05
C HIS A 503 13.42 -21.70 -14.58
N ARG A 504 12.70 -22.68 -15.13
CA ARG A 504 12.47 -22.80 -16.59
C ARG A 504 11.39 -21.85 -17.10
N ILE A 505 10.41 -21.48 -16.27
CA ILE A 505 9.42 -20.43 -16.57
C ILE A 505 9.92 -19.02 -16.20
N GLY A 506 11.20 -18.87 -15.88
CA GLY A 506 11.81 -17.57 -15.57
C GLY A 506 11.39 -16.97 -14.22
N ILE A 507 10.78 -17.77 -13.33
CA ILE A 507 10.41 -17.37 -11.97
C ILE A 507 11.54 -17.80 -11.04
N GLN A 508 12.29 -16.83 -10.50
CA GLN A 508 13.16 -17.11 -9.37
C GLN A 508 12.30 -17.40 -8.15
N VAL A 509 12.17 -18.68 -7.78
CA VAL A 509 11.70 -19.03 -6.44
C VAL A 509 12.75 -18.50 -5.48
N ILE A 510 12.42 -17.48 -4.72
CA ILE A 510 13.25 -17.00 -3.61
C ILE A 510 13.19 -18.06 -2.52
N GLY A 511 13.97 -19.13 -2.73
CA GLY A 511 14.12 -20.26 -1.84
C GLY A 511 15.46 -20.16 -1.11
N PHE A 512 15.39 -19.81 0.17
CA PHE A 512 16.35 -20.09 1.25
C PHE A 512 17.61 -20.88 0.83
N LYS A 513 18.64 -20.19 0.32
CA LYS A 513 19.97 -20.78 0.19
C LYS A 513 20.68 -20.71 1.55
N LYS A 514 20.68 -21.82 2.30
CA LYS A 514 21.63 -22.00 3.42
C LYS A 514 23.06 -21.89 2.86
N PRO A 515 23.91 -20.95 3.33
CA PRO A 515 25.32 -20.96 2.96
C PRO A 515 26.01 -22.16 3.60
N SER A 516 26.67 -22.99 2.80
CA SER A 516 27.52 -24.09 3.29
C SER A 516 28.70 -23.53 4.08
N MET A 517 29.00 -24.14 5.22
CA MET A 517 30.02 -23.75 6.22
C MET A 517 31.45 -23.56 5.71
N LEU A 518 31.79 -23.99 4.49
CA LEU A 518 33.14 -23.87 3.93
C LEU A 518 33.48 -22.48 3.36
N SER A 519 32.51 -21.57 3.21
CA SER A 519 32.77 -20.19 2.80
C SER A 519 32.91 -19.20 3.97
N LYS A 520 32.74 -19.65 5.24
CA LYS A 520 32.84 -18.79 6.43
C LYS A 520 34.29 -18.34 6.70
N GLN A 521 35.27 -19.21 6.48
CA GLN A 521 36.66 -18.92 6.87
C GLN A 521 37.41 -17.91 5.97
N LYS A 522 36.84 -17.53 4.82
CA LYS A 522 37.40 -16.47 3.95
C LYS A 522 36.62 -15.15 4.00
N ARG A 523 35.51 -15.08 4.75
CA ARG A 523 34.59 -13.92 4.77
C ARG A 523 34.82 -12.96 5.94
N ASP A 524 35.63 -13.35 6.91
CA ASP A 524 35.89 -12.57 8.15
C ASP A 524 36.91 -11.43 7.98
N LYS A 525 37.26 -11.04 6.75
CA LYS A 525 38.13 -9.86 6.51
C LYS A 525 37.45 -8.65 5.89
N ASN A 526 36.19 -8.75 5.45
CA ASN A 526 35.48 -7.63 4.82
C ASN A 526 34.03 -7.55 5.33
N HIS A 527 33.83 -7.19 6.60
CA HIS A 527 32.49 -7.00 7.19
C HIS A 527 31.73 -5.77 6.61
N GLY A 528 32.41 -4.80 5.99
CA GLY A 528 31.76 -3.67 5.30
C GLY A 528 31.12 -3.99 3.95
N MET A 529 31.60 -5.02 3.22
CA MET A 529 31.07 -5.33 1.87
C MET A 529 29.85 -6.28 1.88
N ALA A 530 29.57 -6.94 3.00
CA ALA A 530 28.35 -7.72 3.16
C ALA A 530 27.10 -6.82 3.34
N PHE A 531 27.31 -5.60 3.84
CA PHE A 531 26.31 -4.54 3.94
C PHE A 531 25.96 -3.98 2.55
N GLN A 532 26.97 -3.61 1.75
CA GLN A 532 26.77 -3.21 0.35
C GLN A 532 26.15 -4.30 -0.52
N LYS A 533 26.42 -5.59 -0.26
CA LYS A 533 25.82 -6.69 -1.02
C LYS A 533 24.34 -6.92 -0.68
N ARG A 534 23.92 -6.73 0.58
CA ARG A 534 22.49 -6.78 0.98
C ARG A 534 21.74 -5.51 0.56
N ARG A 535 22.41 -4.35 0.56
CA ARG A 535 21.93 -3.10 -0.05
C ARG A 535 21.79 -3.25 -1.56
N LYS A 536 22.72 -3.97 -2.24
CA LYS A 536 22.58 -4.43 -3.63
C LYS A 536 21.51 -5.49 -3.83
N GLU A 537 21.09 -6.26 -2.84
CA GLU A 537 20.02 -7.26 -3.00
C GLU A 537 18.62 -6.63 -2.89
N ARG A 538 18.45 -5.57 -2.08
CA ARG A 538 17.24 -4.71 -2.09
C ARG A 538 17.28 -3.68 -3.24
N GLY A 539 18.45 -3.14 -3.57
CA GLY A 539 18.69 -2.33 -4.77
C GLY A 539 18.59 -3.14 -6.06
N MET A 540 18.93 -4.44 -6.06
CA MET A 540 18.69 -5.36 -7.19
C MET A 540 17.20 -5.59 -7.42
N PHE A 541 16.32 -5.38 -6.45
CA PHE A 541 14.88 -5.43 -6.72
C PHE A 541 14.43 -4.22 -7.56
N LYS A 542 15.03 -3.04 -7.36
CA LYS A 542 14.86 -1.86 -8.22
C LYS A 542 15.65 -1.96 -9.54
N ILE A 543 16.82 -2.61 -9.55
CA ILE A 543 17.67 -2.77 -10.76
C ILE A 543 17.26 -3.98 -11.62
N LEU A 544 16.62 -5.04 -11.10
CA LEU A 544 16.12 -6.16 -11.91
C LEU A 544 14.84 -5.80 -12.70
N GLN A 545 14.15 -4.71 -12.33
CA GLN A 545 13.20 -4.06 -13.24
C GLN A 545 13.93 -3.33 -14.37
N LYS A 546 15.06 -2.66 -14.09
CA LYS A 546 15.88 -1.92 -15.06
C LYS A 546 16.70 -2.82 -16.02
N GLU A 547 17.22 -3.98 -15.57
CA GLU A 547 18.03 -4.89 -16.40
C GLU A 547 17.19 -5.84 -17.29
N LYS A 548 15.91 -6.07 -16.99
CA LYS A 548 15.05 -6.85 -17.91
C LYS A 548 14.59 -6.04 -19.12
N VAL A 549 14.52 -4.71 -18.99
CA VAL A 549 14.22 -3.76 -20.08
C VAL A 549 15.40 -3.61 -21.04
N LEU A 550 16.65 -3.75 -20.55
CA LEU A 550 17.87 -3.67 -21.37
C LEU A 550 18.17 -4.90 -22.27
N SER A 551 17.25 -5.87 -22.38
CA SER A 551 17.46 -7.04 -23.27
C SER A 551 16.61 -7.06 -24.54
N ILE A 552 15.85 -5.99 -24.83
CA ILE A 552 14.99 -5.91 -26.03
C ILE A 552 15.38 -4.74 -26.98
N SER A 553 16.33 -3.89 -26.60
CA SER A 553 16.79 -2.80 -27.46
C SER A 553 18.31 -2.74 -27.47
N ASP A 554 18.93 -3.34 -28.49
CA ASP A 554 20.14 -2.78 -29.09
C ASP A 554 20.19 -3.17 -30.57
N GLY A 555 19.76 -2.22 -31.39
CA GLY A 555 20.06 -2.19 -32.81
C GLY A 555 21.57 -2.01 -33.01
N TRP A 556 22.08 -2.70 -34.02
CA TRP A 556 23.46 -2.64 -34.50
C TRP A 556 24.01 -1.21 -34.63
N PRO A 557 25.24 -0.93 -34.14
CA PRO A 557 26.02 0.19 -34.61
C PRO A 557 26.98 -0.27 -35.71
N ASP A 558 26.75 0.22 -36.92
CA ASP A 558 27.67 0.11 -38.06
C ASP A 558 28.50 1.40 -38.15
N SER A 559 29.80 1.33 -37.90
CA SER A 559 30.86 2.14 -38.51
C SER A 559 32.24 1.88 -37.86
N SER A 560 33.06 1.12 -38.59
CA SER A 560 34.51 0.95 -38.41
C SER A 560 35.26 2.30 -38.60
N PRO A 561 36.54 2.51 -38.17
CA PRO A 561 37.65 1.60 -38.48
C PRO A 561 38.77 1.37 -37.42
N GLU A 562 39.49 0.27 -37.63
CA GLU A 562 40.95 0.08 -37.46
C GLU A 562 41.59 0.05 -36.05
N LYS A 563 41.95 -1.15 -35.55
CA LYS A 563 43.33 -1.73 -35.62
C LYS A 563 43.51 -3.02 -34.80
N GLU A 564 44.00 -4.04 -35.51
CA GLU A 564 44.98 -5.08 -35.12
C GLU A 564 45.06 -5.56 -33.66
N ASN A 565 44.66 -6.82 -33.40
CA ASN A 565 45.62 -7.95 -33.34
C ASN A 565 44.95 -9.31 -33.06
N GLY A 566 45.22 -10.23 -33.99
CA GLY A 566 44.97 -11.68 -34.07
C GLY A 566 44.50 -12.50 -32.86
N LEU A 567 43.48 -13.35 -33.10
CA LEU A 567 43.70 -14.78 -33.43
C LEU A 567 42.38 -15.49 -33.83
N LYS A 568 42.46 -16.19 -34.96
CA LYS A 568 41.40 -16.95 -35.67
C LYS A 568 40.97 -18.21 -34.90
N PHE A 569 39.73 -18.68 -35.10
CA PHE A 569 39.38 -20.04 -35.59
C PHE A 569 37.93 -20.07 -36.13
N VAL A 570 37.77 -19.98 -37.46
CA VAL A 570 37.22 -21.00 -38.40
C VAL A 570 35.74 -21.36 -38.21
N ASN A 571 34.95 -20.84 -39.15
CA ASN A 571 33.57 -21.16 -39.48
C ASN A 571 33.54 -22.28 -40.55
N SER A 572 32.51 -23.13 -40.57
CA SER A 572 32.24 -24.06 -41.67
C SER A 572 30.73 -24.18 -41.97
N GLY A 573 30.31 -23.52 -43.07
CA GLY A 573 29.16 -23.82 -43.96
C GLY A 573 27.75 -23.77 -43.36
N GLY A 574 26.70 -23.19 -43.96
CA GLY A 574 26.45 -22.66 -45.29
C GLY A 574 24.95 -22.84 -45.64
N ALA A 575 24.37 -21.86 -46.34
CA ALA A 575 23.09 -21.86 -47.06
C ALA A 575 21.76 -21.56 -46.29
N GLY A 576 21.43 -20.26 -46.23
CA GLY A 576 20.27 -19.62 -46.88
C GLY A 576 18.85 -20.16 -46.70
N LEU A 577 17.99 -19.35 -46.05
CA LEU A 577 16.58 -19.14 -46.41
C LEU A 577 16.06 -17.84 -45.75
N GLN A 578 15.57 -16.92 -46.58
CA GLN A 578 14.86 -15.69 -46.19
C GLN A 578 13.34 -15.95 -46.07
N GLN A 579 12.67 -15.09 -45.27
CA GLN A 579 11.21 -14.78 -45.17
C GLN A 579 10.42 -15.39 -43.97
N PRO A 580 9.28 -14.78 -43.51
CA PRO A 580 9.22 -13.64 -42.58
C PRO A 580 8.16 -13.81 -41.44
N LEU A 581 8.11 -12.84 -40.51
CA LEU A 581 6.96 -12.39 -39.68
C LEU A 581 5.98 -13.46 -39.10
N LEU A 582 6.10 -13.71 -37.80
CA LEU A 582 5.09 -14.44 -37.01
C LEU A 582 3.85 -13.57 -36.74
N GLN A 583 2.68 -14.10 -37.10
CA GLN A 583 1.35 -13.50 -36.97
C GLN A 583 0.79 -13.59 -35.53
N ASP A 584 -0.05 -12.60 -35.17
CA ASP A 584 -0.77 -12.41 -33.89
C ASP A 584 -1.50 -13.64 -33.30
N SER A 585 -1.71 -14.70 -34.08
CA SER A 585 -2.31 -15.95 -33.57
C SER A 585 -1.39 -16.73 -32.60
N GLU A 586 -0.07 -16.56 -32.68
CA GLU A 586 0.86 -17.28 -31.79
C GLU A 586 0.95 -16.67 -30.39
N LEU A 587 0.78 -15.35 -30.24
CA LEU A 587 0.70 -14.70 -28.91
C LEU A 587 -0.53 -15.18 -28.12
N CYS A 588 -1.67 -15.32 -28.80
CA CYS A 588 -2.92 -15.82 -28.20
C CYS A 588 -2.80 -17.32 -27.81
N ASN A 589 -2.02 -18.10 -28.56
CA ASN A 589 -1.69 -19.49 -28.21
C ASN A 589 -0.71 -19.60 -27.04
N LEU A 590 0.21 -18.64 -26.87
CA LEU A 590 1.13 -18.59 -25.73
C LEU A 590 0.38 -18.34 -24.42
N ASP A 591 -0.59 -17.41 -24.43
CA ASP A 591 -1.40 -17.08 -23.26
C ASP A 591 -2.36 -18.23 -22.87
N ARG A 592 -2.91 -18.92 -23.88
CA ARG A 592 -3.66 -20.17 -23.67
C ARG A 592 -2.78 -21.27 -23.08
N SER A 593 -1.53 -21.38 -23.54
CA SER A 593 -0.54 -22.34 -23.04
C SER A 593 -0.12 -22.04 -21.60
N VAL A 594 -0.03 -20.77 -21.21
CA VAL A 594 0.23 -20.34 -19.82
C VAL A 594 -0.96 -20.66 -18.90
N SER A 595 -2.20 -20.45 -19.36
CA SER A 595 -3.40 -20.85 -18.60
C SER A 595 -3.52 -22.37 -18.42
N ILE A 596 -3.11 -23.14 -19.43
CA ILE A 596 -3.04 -24.60 -19.38
C ILE A 596 -1.92 -25.04 -18.43
N LEU A 597 -0.75 -24.40 -18.48
CA LEU A 597 0.36 -24.65 -17.58
C LEU A 597 0.00 -24.31 -16.13
N HIS A 598 -0.77 -23.24 -15.90
CA HIS A 598 -1.29 -22.85 -14.60
C HIS A 598 -2.27 -23.89 -14.03
N ARG A 599 -3.23 -24.36 -14.82
CA ARG A 599 -4.11 -25.47 -14.42
C ARG A 599 -3.34 -26.77 -14.21
N GLN A 600 -2.34 -27.04 -15.03
CA GLN A 600 -1.49 -28.22 -14.89
C GLN A 600 -0.64 -28.16 -13.62
N ILE A 601 -0.14 -26.98 -13.24
CA ILE A 601 0.59 -26.73 -11.99
C ILE A 601 -0.31 -26.91 -10.78
N LEU A 602 -1.54 -26.38 -10.82
CA LEU A 602 -2.53 -26.58 -9.75
C LEU A 602 -2.94 -28.05 -9.63
N HIS A 603 -3.23 -28.73 -10.74
CA HIS A 603 -3.53 -30.17 -10.75
C HIS A 603 -2.35 -31.00 -10.27
N PHE A 604 -1.11 -30.64 -10.63
CA PHE A 604 0.08 -31.32 -10.14
C PHE A 604 0.27 -31.09 -8.63
N ALA A 605 0.08 -29.86 -8.16
CA ALA A 605 0.18 -29.51 -6.75
C ALA A 605 -0.91 -30.21 -5.91
N GLU A 606 -2.14 -30.31 -6.43
CA GLU A 606 -3.26 -31.03 -5.80
C GLU A 606 -3.05 -32.55 -5.82
N ALA A 607 -2.56 -33.12 -6.92
CA ALA A 607 -2.23 -34.55 -7.01
C ALA A 607 -1.09 -34.94 -6.06
N GLU A 608 -0.05 -34.10 -5.97
CA GLU A 608 1.09 -34.31 -5.07
C GLU A 608 0.69 -34.09 -3.59
N ALA A 609 -0.18 -33.12 -3.31
CA ALA A 609 -0.71 -32.86 -1.96
C ALA A 609 -1.67 -33.95 -1.46
N SER A 610 -2.43 -34.58 -2.36
CA SER A 610 -3.41 -35.64 -2.04
C SER A 610 -2.82 -37.06 -1.96
N LYS A 611 -1.55 -37.27 -2.37
CA LYS A 611 -0.93 -38.60 -2.56
C LYS A 611 -1.74 -39.53 -3.49
N THR A 612 -2.58 -38.97 -4.35
CA THR A 612 -3.35 -39.77 -5.32
C THR A 612 -2.51 -39.92 -6.58
N GLN A 613 -2.37 -41.15 -7.10
CA GLN A 613 -1.71 -41.37 -8.39
C GLN A 613 -2.48 -40.62 -9.48
N LEU A 614 -1.75 -39.93 -10.38
CA LEU A 614 -2.32 -39.27 -11.56
C LEU A 614 -3.25 -40.27 -12.29
N GLY A 615 -4.55 -39.96 -12.27
CA GLY A 615 -5.61 -40.86 -12.72
C GLY A 615 -5.70 -41.06 -14.24
N PRO A 616 -6.72 -41.82 -14.71
CA PRO A 616 -6.91 -42.21 -16.12
C PRO A 616 -7.07 -41.03 -17.10
N GLU A 617 -7.37 -39.83 -16.62
CA GLU A 617 -7.42 -38.60 -17.44
C GLU A 617 -6.05 -38.24 -18.03
N MET A 618 -4.95 -38.48 -17.32
CA MET A 618 -3.60 -38.25 -17.85
C MET A 618 -3.19 -39.28 -18.92
N ALA A 619 -3.77 -40.49 -18.88
CA ALA A 619 -3.57 -41.49 -19.93
C ALA A 619 -4.27 -41.05 -21.23
N GLN A 620 -5.51 -40.56 -21.15
CA GLN A 620 -6.24 -40.00 -22.30
C GLN A 620 -5.57 -38.74 -22.87
N LEU A 621 -4.97 -37.89 -22.02
CA LEU A 621 -4.21 -36.72 -22.47
C LEU A 621 -2.87 -37.09 -23.13
N SER A 622 -2.20 -38.16 -22.68
CA SER A 622 -0.96 -38.65 -23.30
C SER A 622 -1.16 -39.24 -24.71
N GLU A 623 -2.37 -39.73 -25.02
CA GLU A 623 -2.71 -40.20 -26.36
C GLU A 623 -2.95 -39.03 -27.33
N ARG A 624 -3.35 -37.86 -26.83
CA ARG A 624 -3.62 -36.67 -27.65
C ARG A 624 -2.39 -35.82 -27.95
N GLN A 625 -1.28 -36.01 -27.22
CA GLN A 625 -0.03 -35.26 -27.45
C GLN A 625 1.20 -36.19 -27.51
N PRO A 626 1.77 -36.44 -28.71
CA PRO A 626 2.87 -37.40 -28.87
C PRO A 626 4.15 -37.02 -28.11
N GLY A 627 4.40 -35.73 -27.85
CA GLY A 627 5.54 -35.26 -27.05
C GLY A 627 5.48 -35.68 -25.56
N LEU A 628 4.28 -35.89 -25.01
CA LEU A 628 4.10 -36.35 -23.62
C LEU A 628 4.44 -37.84 -23.48
N ARG A 629 4.24 -38.61 -24.56
CA ARG A 629 4.51 -40.05 -24.62
C ARG A 629 6.03 -40.35 -24.61
N GLU A 630 6.84 -39.48 -25.21
CA GLU A 630 8.31 -39.59 -25.13
C GLU A 630 8.86 -39.25 -23.75
N LEU A 631 8.35 -38.19 -23.12
CA LEU A 631 8.74 -37.79 -21.75
C LEU A 631 8.40 -38.86 -20.71
N LEU A 632 7.29 -39.60 -20.88
CA LEU A 632 6.91 -40.69 -20.00
C LEU A 632 7.70 -41.99 -20.25
N LYS A 633 8.11 -42.26 -21.50
CA LYS A 633 8.99 -43.40 -21.83
C LYS A 633 10.40 -43.23 -21.25
N LEU A 634 10.88 -42.00 -21.10
CA LEU A 634 12.18 -41.66 -20.51
C LEU A 634 12.26 -41.85 -18.99
N GLY A 635 11.15 -42.15 -18.31
CA GLY A 635 11.10 -42.46 -16.88
C GLY A 635 11.41 -43.93 -16.52
N GLY A 636 11.61 -44.79 -17.52
CA GLY A 636 11.94 -46.20 -17.33
C GLY A 636 13.44 -46.44 -17.38
N SER A 637 14.07 -46.48 -16.20
CA SER A 637 15.31 -47.23 -15.94
C SER A 637 16.56 -46.93 -16.81
N TYR A 638 17.14 -45.72 -16.78
CA TYR A 638 18.57 -45.55 -17.13
C TYR A 638 19.27 -44.45 -16.32
N SER A 639 20.53 -44.71 -15.96
CA SER A 639 21.42 -43.84 -15.17
C SER A 639 21.74 -42.54 -15.91
N LEU A 640 21.67 -41.43 -15.16
CA LEU A 640 21.82 -40.02 -15.53
C LEU A 640 23.15 -39.63 -16.21
N THR A 641 24.07 -40.56 -16.43
CA THR A 641 25.41 -40.27 -16.99
C THR A 641 25.46 -40.32 -18.52
N HIS A 642 24.48 -40.93 -19.19
CA HIS A 642 24.46 -41.06 -20.65
C HIS A 642 23.64 -39.96 -21.37
N LEU A 643 22.90 -39.15 -20.61
CA LEU A 643 22.10 -38.01 -21.11
C LEU A 643 22.87 -36.68 -21.08
N LEU A 644 24.12 -36.70 -20.63
CA LEU A 644 25.01 -35.54 -20.51
C LEU A 644 26.11 -35.49 -21.59
N ARG A 645 26.00 -36.32 -22.64
CA ARG A 645 26.61 -36.10 -23.95
C ARG A 645 25.49 -35.85 -24.94
#